data_AF-A0A7C9AQB7-F1
#
_entry.id   AF-A0A7C9AQB7-F1
#
_cell.length_a   1.000
_cell.length_b   1.000
_cell.length_c   1.000
_cell.angle_alpha   90.00
_cell.angle_beta   90.00
_cell.angle_gamma   90.00
#
_symmetry.space_group_name_H-M   'P 1'
#
loop_
_entity.id
_entity.type
_entity.pdbx_description
1 polymer ?
#
loop_
_entity_poly.entity_id
_entity_poly.type
_entity_poly.pdbx_seq_one_letter_code
_entity_poly.pdbx_strand_id
1 'polypeptide(L)'
;MASTFKGMLVRAPFDVCHTPVKVKHVDQFCHPRDQNLLHFSQRNRAQRVPFQDSSASVYKLFTYPKTRTCQPVRSQAVMAPVSEPTSTNKKRVFTFGKGRSEGNKSMKSLLGGKGANLAEMASIGLSVPPGLTISTEACEEYQKNGKKLPDGLWEEVLDGLRIIEDDMGCYLGDPSKPLLLSVRSGAEISMPGMMDTVLNLGLNDEVAGGLAAKSGERFAYDSYRRFLDMFGDVVLGIPHSLFEEKLEKLKEAKGVKLDTELTASDLKEIVEQYKNVYLEAKGERFPADPKKQLQLAIQAVFDSWDSPRAVKYRSINQITGLKGTAVNIQAMVFGNMGNTSGTGVLFTRNPSTGDKKLYGEFLVNAQGEDVVAGIRTPEDLDVMKGCMPDAYKELVQNCEILEKHYKDMMDIEFTVQENRLWMLQCRSGKRTGKAAVKIAVDMVKEGIIDTRTAVKMVEPRHLDQLLHPQFEDPSAYKDRVIATGLPASPGAAVGQVVFSADDAEEWHAQGKSVILVRTETSPEDVGGMHAAVGILTARGGMTSHAAVVARGWGKCCVSGCSDIRVDDAAKVLYVGDKVISEGDWLSLNGSTGEVILGKQPLSPPALSGDLETFMSWADEIRVLKVMANADTPEDALTARNNGAEGIGLCRTEHMFFASDDRIKAV
;
A
#
# COMPACT_ATOMS: atom_id res chain seq x y z
N MET A 1 -18.91 16.26 29.29
CA MET A 1 -20.25 15.67 29.15
C MET A 1 -20.52 15.47 27.66
N ALA A 2 -21.28 14.46 27.26
CA ALA A 2 -21.50 14.16 25.84
C ALA A 2 -22.55 15.08 25.19
N SER A 3 -22.36 15.42 23.91
CA SER A 3 -23.37 16.03 23.05
C SER A 3 -23.63 15.15 21.82
N THR A 4 -24.88 15.11 21.37
CA THR A 4 -25.36 14.02 20.50
C THR A 4 -25.50 14.47 19.05
N PHE A 5 -24.51 14.15 18.21
CA PHE A 5 -24.62 14.40 16.76
C PHE A 5 -25.67 13.49 16.11
N LYS A 6 -26.80 14.08 15.71
CA LYS A 6 -27.75 13.45 14.79
C LYS A 6 -27.29 13.63 13.35
N GLY A 7 -27.33 12.56 12.56
CA GLY A 7 -26.80 12.53 11.20
C GLY A 7 -27.57 13.42 10.21
N MET A 8 -26.86 13.91 9.20
CA MET A 8 -27.40 14.75 8.13
C MET A 8 -27.40 13.97 6.81
N LEU A 9 -28.58 13.70 6.23
CA LEU A 9 -28.70 13.06 4.92
C LEU A 9 -28.35 14.04 3.80
N VAL A 10 -27.30 13.74 3.04
CA VAL A 10 -27.03 14.41 1.77
C VAL A 10 -28.00 13.90 0.70
N ARG A 11 -28.79 14.81 0.11
CA ARG A 11 -29.62 14.53 -1.07
C ARG A 11 -28.84 14.85 -2.34
N ALA A 12 -28.74 13.89 -3.25
CA ALA A 12 -28.36 14.15 -4.64
C ALA A 12 -29.51 14.85 -5.39
N PRO A 13 -29.22 15.67 -6.43
CA PRO A 13 -30.25 16.25 -7.27
C PRO A 13 -30.93 15.18 -8.14
N PHE A 14 -32.23 15.36 -8.41
CA PHE A 14 -32.99 14.51 -9.33
C PHE A 14 -33.14 15.19 -10.70
N ASP A 15 -32.89 14.44 -11.76
CA ASP A 15 -33.24 14.82 -13.13
C ASP A 15 -34.77 14.85 -13.34
N VAL A 16 -35.21 15.76 -14.21
CA VAL A 16 -36.64 16.00 -14.48
C VAL A 16 -37.13 15.14 -15.66
N CYS A 17 -37.97 14.15 -15.36
CA CYS A 17 -38.76 13.43 -16.37
C CYS A 17 -40.22 13.30 -15.92
N HIS A 18 -41.15 13.90 -16.66
CA HIS A 18 -42.58 13.83 -16.38
C HIS A 18 -43.24 12.55 -16.92
N THR A 19 -43.94 11.81 -16.06
CA THR A 19 -45.20 11.12 -16.44
C THR A 19 -46.04 10.85 -15.18
N PRO A 20 -47.38 11.02 -15.21
CA PRO A 20 -48.21 10.95 -14.00
C PRO A 20 -48.76 9.54 -13.72
N VAL A 21 -48.54 9.04 -12.50
CA VAL A 21 -49.22 7.84 -11.97
C VAL A 21 -50.22 8.27 -10.89
N LYS A 22 -51.44 7.74 -10.94
CA LYS A 22 -52.54 8.12 -10.04
C LYS A 22 -52.35 7.52 -8.64
N VAL A 23 -52.28 8.38 -7.63
CA VAL A 23 -52.38 7.98 -6.21
C VAL A 23 -53.83 7.64 -5.87
N LYS A 24 -54.03 6.58 -5.06
CA LYS A 24 -55.22 6.40 -4.22
C LYS A 24 -54.75 6.19 -2.78
N HIS A 25 -55.25 7.02 -1.86
CA HIS A 25 -55.08 6.79 -0.42
C HIS A 25 -55.86 5.56 0.03
N VAL A 26 -55.29 4.81 0.98
CA VAL A 26 -56.02 4.15 2.07
C VAL A 26 -55.15 4.30 3.33
N ASP A 27 -55.63 5.04 4.32
CA ASP A 27 -55.08 4.99 5.67
C ASP A 27 -55.72 3.83 6.45
N GLN A 28 -54.98 3.15 7.32
CA GLN A 28 -55.24 3.17 8.78
C GLN A 28 -54.30 2.24 9.58
N PHE A 29 -54.22 2.52 10.88
CA PHE A 29 -53.45 1.78 11.89
C PHE A 29 -54.16 0.47 12.29
N CYS A 30 -53.41 -0.59 12.61
CA CYS A 30 -53.21 -1.04 14.01
C CYS A 30 -52.49 -2.41 14.16
N HIS A 31 -51.67 -2.51 15.21
CA HIS A 31 -51.21 -3.73 15.88
C HIS A 31 -52.32 -4.29 16.83
N PRO A 32 -52.18 -5.45 17.54
CA PRO A 32 -51.02 -6.34 17.70
C PRO A 32 -51.35 -7.88 17.62
N ARG A 33 -50.39 -8.70 18.09
CA ARG A 33 -50.52 -10.05 18.71
C ARG A 33 -50.57 -11.34 17.86
N ASP A 34 -49.40 -11.99 17.85
CA ASP A 34 -49.10 -13.27 18.54
C ASP A 34 -49.60 -14.64 18.02
N GLN A 35 -48.67 -15.59 18.22
CA GLN A 35 -48.84 -17.03 18.43
C GLN A 35 -49.24 -17.95 17.24
N ASN A 36 -48.18 -18.59 16.73
CA ASN A 36 -47.94 -20.03 16.86
C ASN A 36 -48.37 -21.04 15.77
N LEU A 37 -47.34 -21.83 15.41
CA LEU A 37 -47.31 -23.28 15.19
C LEU A 37 -47.71 -23.90 13.83
N LEU A 38 -46.72 -24.63 13.30
CA LEU A 38 -46.79 -25.89 12.53
C LEU A 38 -47.27 -25.80 11.06
N HIS A 39 -46.40 -26.13 10.10
CA HIS A 39 -46.15 -27.51 9.60
C HIS A 39 -47.42 -28.20 9.03
N PHE A 40 -47.53 -28.32 7.70
CA PHE A 40 -47.08 -29.56 7.02
C PHE A 40 -46.92 -29.42 5.49
N SER A 41 -46.37 -30.49 4.91
CA SER A 41 -45.88 -30.67 3.53
C SER A 41 -46.79 -30.27 2.36
N GLN A 42 -46.16 -29.78 1.29
CA GLN A 42 -46.67 -29.93 -0.09
C GLN A 42 -46.85 -31.42 -0.46
N ARG A 43 -47.86 -31.77 -1.28
CA ARG A 43 -47.77 -32.94 -2.18
C ARG A 43 -48.69 -32.89 -3.41
N ASN A 44 -48.05 -32.75 -4.57
CA ASN A 44 -48.33 -33.42 -5.85
C ASN A 44 -49.66 -33.27 -6.64
N ARG A 45 -49.45 -32.93 -7.94
CA ARG A 45 -50.07 -33.50 -9.16
C ARG A 45 -51.54 -33.20 -9.50
N ALA A 46 -51.72 -32.14 -10.29
CA ALA A 46 -52.18 -32.15 -11.68
C ALA A 46 -53.21 -33.20 -12.18
N GLN A 47 -54.28 -32.71 -12.86
CA GLN A 47 -54.53 -33.02 -14.29
C GLN A 47 -55.58 -32.10 -14.99
N ARG A 48 -55.19 -31.59 -16.16
CA ARG A 48 -55.94 -31.36 -17.44
C ARG A 48 -57.49 -31.21 -17.49
N VAL A 49 -57.95 -30.00 -17.88
CA VAL A 49 -58.98 -29.58 -18.92
C VAL A 49 -60.38 -30.27 -19.04
N PRO A 50 -61.40 -29.69 -19.75
CA PRO A 50 -61.58 -28.33 -20.35
C PRO A 50 -63.00 -27.68 -20.16
N PHE A 51 -63.27 -26.52 -20.79
CA PHE A 51 -64.27 -26.29 -21.90
C PHE A 51 -65.16 -25.00 -21.85
N GLN A 52 -65.26 -24.33 -23.01
CA GLN A 52 -66.28 -23.40 -23.59
C GLN A 52 -66.82 -22.11 -22.91
N ASP A 53 -66.48 -20.97 -23.55
CA ASP A 53 -67.33 -19.94 -24.20
C ASP A 53 -68.80 -19.66 -23.78
N SER A 54 -69.20 -18.36 -23.83
CA SER A 54 -70.06 -17.85 -24.93
C SER A 54 -70.50 -16.37 -24.83
N SER A 55 -71.00 -15.86 -25.97
CA SER A 55 -71.89 -14.68 -26.18
C SER A 55 -71.26 -13.29 -26.44
N ALA A 56 -71.94 -12.52 -27.31
CA ALA A 56 -71.59 -11.17 -27.78
C ALA A 56 -72.79 -10.47 -28.45
N SER A 57 -72.79 -9.14 -28.61
CA SER A 57 -73.60 -8.44 -29.63
C SER A 57 -73.15 -7.02 -29.97
N VAL A 58 -73.18 -6.77 -31.29
CA VAL A 58 -73.13 -5.51 -32.08
C VAL A 58 -74.15 -4.44 -31.60
N TYR A 59 -74.08 -3.15 -31.95
CA TYR A 59 -73.58 -2.43 -33.15
C TYR A 59 -72.67 -1.22 -32.77
N LYS A 60 -72.26 -0.22 -33.59
CA LYS A 60 -72.65 0.28 -34.94
C LYS A 60 -71.47 1.03 -35.62
N LEU A 61 -71.67 1.66 -36.78
CA LEU A 61 -70.59 2.15 -37.68
C LEU A 61 -70.56 3.68 -37.89
N PHE A 62 -69.36 4.20 -38.21
CA PHE A 62 -69.09 4.95 -39.45
C PHE A 62 -67.68 4.60 -40.00
N THR A 63 -67.34 5.02 -41.23
CA THR A 63 -66.38 4.31 -42.11
C THR A 63 -65.28 5.18 -42.73
N TYR A 64 -64.12 4.60 -43.09
CA TYR A 64 -63.36 4.82 -44.35
C TYR A 64 -62.32 3.67 -44.57
N PRO A 65 -61.64 3.48 -45.73
CA PRO A 65 -61.61 2.15 -46.34
C PRO A 65 -60.24 1.46 -46.56
N LYS A 66 -60.20 0.16 -46.24
CA LYS A 66 -59.51 -0.97 -46.91
C LYS A 66 -58.09 -0.77 -47.50
N THR A 67 -57.13 -1.46 -46.87
CA THR A 67 -56.17 -2.33 -47.57
C THR A 67 -56.16 -3.73 -46.91
N ARG A 68 -55.61 -4.74 -47.59
CA ARG A 68 -55.87 -6.17 -47.31
C ARG A 68 -54.94 -6.78 -46.25
N THR A 69 -55.52 -7.55 -45.32
CA THR A 69 -54.83 -8.59 -44.56
C THR A 69 -54.81 -9.92 -45.33
N CYS A 70 -53.75 -10.71 -45.19
CA CYS A 70 -53.72 -12.12 -45.58
C CYS A 70 -52.71 -12.91 -44.72
N GLN A 71 -53.14 -14.08 -44.25
CA GLN A 71 -52.38 -15.18 -43.65
C GLN A 71 -53.16 -16.47 -43.99
N PRO A 72 -52.59 -17.69 -43.82
CA PRO A 72 -51.18 -18.05 -43.60
C PRO A 72 -50.66 -19.12 -44.59
N VAL A 73 -49.33 -19.33 -44.64
CA VAL A 73 -48.73 -20.61 -45.10
C VAL A 73 -47.54 -20.94 -44.18
N ARG A 74 -47.33 -22.22 -43.86
CA ARG A 74 -46.16 -22.70 -43.10
C ARG A 74 -44.90 -22.75 -43.97
N SER A 75 -43.76 -22.42 -43.39
CA SER A 75 -42.43 -22.87 -43.83
C SER A 75 -41.66 -23.44 -42.65
N GLN A 76 -40.68 -24.32 -42.92
CA GLN A 76 -39.95 -25.07 -41.90
C GLN A 76 -38.77 -24.28 -41.32
N ALA A 77 -38.38 -24.62 -40.09
CA ALA A 77 -37.18 -24.04 -39.46
C ALA A 77 -35.91 -24.56 -40.14
N VAL A 78 -35.01 -23.64 -40.48
CA VAL A 78 -33.60 -23.92 -40.75
C VAL A 78 -32.81 -23.37 -39.57
N MET A 79 -32.17 -24.23 -38.79
CA MET A 79 -31.24 -23.78 -37.76
C MET A 79 -29.94 -23.37 -38.43
N ALA A 80 -29.67 -22.07 -38.48
CA ALA A 80 -28.30 -21.60 -38.63
C ALA A 80 -27.50 -22.06 -37.39
N PRO A 81 -26.23 -22.50 -37.54
CA PRO A 81 -25.41 -22.82 -36.39
C PRO A 81 -25.21 -21.54 -35.56
N VAL A 82 -25.52 -21.61 -34.27
CA VAL A 82 -25.11 -20.58 -33.33
C VAL A 82 -23.59 -20.67 -33.23
N SER A 83 -22.89 -19.73 -33.85
CA SER A 83 -21.47 -19.52 -33.56
C SER A 83 -21.34 -19.18 -32.08
N GLU A 84 -20.57 -19.98 -31.35
CA GLU A 84 -20.14 -19.63 -30.00
C GLU A 84 -19.52 -18.21 -30.02
N PRO A 85 -19.71 -17.39 -28.96
CA PRO A 85 -19.11 -16.07 -28.90
C PRO A 85 -17.59 -16.24 -28.94
N THR A 86 -16.97 -15.84 -30.05
CA THR A 86 -15.52 -15.95 -30.23
C THR A 86 -14.82 -15.22 -29.09
N SER A 87 -14.03 -15.95 -28.31
CA SER A 87 -13.18 -15.36 -27.28
C SER A 87 -12.35 -14.24 -27.92
N THR A 88 -12.66 -13.00 -27.56
CA THR A 88 -11.76 -11.88 -27.80
C THR A 88 -10.58 -12.09 -26.87
N ASN A 89 -9.52 -12.74 -27.36
CA ASN A 89 -8.32 -13.04 -26.59
C ASN A 89 -7.69 -11.74 -26.06
N LYS A 90 -8.12 -11.35 -24.86
CA LYS A 90 -7.51 -10.29 -24.07
C LYS A 90 -6.13 -10.78 -23.64
N LYS A 91 -5.10 -10.06 -24.04
CA LYS A 91 -3.76 -10.27 -23.51
C LYS A 91 -3.75 -9.91 -22.02
N ARG A 92 -3.40 -10.86 -21.16
CA ARG A 92 -3.38 -10.73 -19.70
C ARG A 92 -1.95 -10.65 -19.16
N VAL A 93 -0.96 -11.17 -19.88
CA VAL A 93 0.46 -11.10 -19.53
C VAL A 93 1.19 -10.08 -20.41
N PHE A 94 2.05 -9.23 -19.83
CA PHE A 94 2.77 -8.16 -20.54
C PHE A 94 4.26 -8.16 -20.18
N THR A 95 5.15 -8.32 -21.16
CA THR A 95 6.60 -8.44 -20.92
C THR A 95 7.34 -7.09 -20.85
N PHE A 96 8.48 -7.08 -20.16
CA PHE A 96 9.42 -5.95 -20.09
C PHE A 96 10.87 -6.45 -19.98
N GLY A 97 11.80 -5.72 -20.60
CA GLY A 97 13.23 -6.03 -20.62
C GLY A 97 14.03 -4.87 -21.21
N LYS A 98 15.37 -4.98 -21.27
CA LYS A 98 16.23 -3.84 -21.67
C LYS A 98 15.86 -3.27 -23.05
N GLY A 99 15.30 -2.06 -23.08
CA GLY A 99 14.89 -1.36 -24.31
C GLY A 99 13.62 -1.90 -24.97
N ARG A 100 12.85 -2.79 -24.32
CA ARG A 100 11.62 -3.41 -24.86
C ARG A 100 10.57 -3.55 -23.76
N SER A 101 9.34 -3.09 -24.02
CA SER A 101 8.19 -3.45 -23.18
C SER A 101 6.88 -3.39 -23.96
N GLU A 102 5.92 -4.19 -23.50
CA GLU A 102 4.55 -4.25 -24.00
C GLU A 102 3.59 -3.38 -23.16
N GLY A 103 4.10 -2.73 -22.11
CA GLY A 103 3.39 -1.78 -21.25
C GLY A 103 3.99 -0.38 -21.29
N ASN A 104 3.42 0.55 -20.52
CA ASN A 104 3.94 1.91 -20.28
C ASN A 104 3.26 2.56 -19.06
N LYS A 105 3.74 3.73 -18.62
CA LYS A 105 3.26 4.44 -17.41
C LYS A 105 1.79 4.85 -17.41
N SER A 106 1.08 4.81 -18.54
CA SER A 106 -0.37 5.11 -18.57
C SER A 106 -1.24 3.92 -18.16
N MET A 107 -0.73 2.69 -18.27
CA MET A 107 -1.50 1.45 -18.09
C MET A 107 -1.63 1.02 -16.61
N LYS A 108 -1.61 1.96 -15.66
CA LYS A 108 -1.60 1.68 -14.21
C LYS A 108 -2.82 0.90 -13.73
N SER A 109 -3.98 1.11 -14.33
CA SER A 109 -5.21 0.37 -14.03
C SER A 109 -5.18 -1.09 -14.49
N LEU A 110 -4.30 -1.45 -15.43
CA LEU A 110 -4.14 -2.82 -15.97
C LEU A 110 -2.90 -3.54 -15.43
N LEU A 111 -1.76 -2.83 -15.31
CA LEU A 111 -0.46 -3.38 -14.92
C LEU A 111 -0.08 -3.07 -13.47
N GLY A 112 -0.96 -2.38 -12.73
CA GLY A 112 -0.62 -1.76 -11.46
C GLY A 112 0.36 -0.59 -11.62
N GLY A 113 0.56 0.16 -10.53
CA GLY A 113 1.59 1.20 -10.48
C GLY A 113 3.01 0.64 -10.64
N LYS A 114 3.25 -0.61 -10.17
CA LYS A 114 4.56 -1.27 -10.25
C LYS A 114 4.89 -1.72 -11.68
N GLY A 115 4.01 -2.50 -12.32
CA GLY A 115 4.25 -3.02 -13.67
C GLY A 115 4.27 -1.92 -14.73
N ALA A 116 3.40 -0.90 -14.61
CA ALA A 116 3.43 0.26 -15.50
C ALA A 116 4.74 1.06 -15.41
N ASN A 117 5.32 1.19 -14.21
CA ASN A 117 6.59 1.90 -14.03
C ASN A 117 7.81 1.02 -14.41
N LEU A 118 7.77 -0.30 -14.18
CA LEU A 118 8.77 -1.26 -14.69
C LEU A 118 8.84 -1.22 -16.21
N ALA A 119 7.69 -1.28 -16.88
CA ALA A 119 7.55 -1.16 -18.32
C ALA A 119 8.08 0.18 -18.85
N GLU A 120 7.80 1.29 -18.17
CA GLU A 120 8.31 2.62 -18.52
C GLU A 120 9.84 2.73 -18.34
N MET A 121 10.40 2.23 -17.23
CA MET A 121 11.85 2.22 -17.02
C MET A 121 12.58 1.40 -18.08
N ALA A 122 12.01 0.25 -18.45
CA ALA A 122 12.49 -0.62 -19.51
C ALA A 122 12.44 0.06 -20.89
N SER A 123 11.37 0.80 -21.19
CA SER A 123 11.18 1.50 -22.48
C SER A 123 12.08 2.72 -22.65
N ILE A 124 12.41 3.45 -21.58
CA ILE A 124 13.39 4.55 -21.60
C ILE A 124 14.86 4.08 -21.50
N GLY A 125 15.10 2.77 -21.52
CA GLY A 125 16.43 2.18 -21.67
C GLY A 125 17.24 1.96 -20.38
N LEU A 126 16.62 2.10 -19.20
CA LEU A 126 17.30 1.85 -17.93
C LEU A 126 17.66 0.36 -17.76
N SER A 127 18.66 0.09 -16.93
CA SER A 127 19.12 -1.25 -16.54
C SER A 127 18.10 -1.98 -15.64
N VAL A 128 16.94 -2.36 -16.19
CA VAL A 128 15.89 -3.13 -15.49
C VAL A 128 16.07 -4.63 -15.76
N PRO A 129 16.05 -5.51 -14.74
CA PRO A 129 16.01 -6.97 -14.95
C PRO A 129 14.75 -7.39 -15.72
N PRO A 130 14.82 -8.30 -16.71
CA PRO A 130 13.68 -8.68 -17.52
C PRO A 130 12.59 -9.40 -16.71
N GLY A 131 11.35 -9.29 -17.16
CA GLY A 131 10.19 -9.79 -16.44
C GLY A 131 8.88 -9.70 -17.23
N LEU A 132 7.80 -10.03 -16.55
CA LEU A 132 6.43 -9.94 -17.03
C LEU A 132 5.48 -9.42 -15.95
N THR A 133 4.37 -8.82 -16.37
CA THR A 133 3.27 -8.39 -15.50
C THR A 133 2.01 -9.14 -15.88
N ILE A 134 1.43 -9.87 -14.94
CA ILE A 134 0.07 -10.42 -15.03
C ILE A 134 -0.91 -9.33 -14.60
N SER A 135 -1.92 -9.04 -15.42
CA SER A 135 -2.80 -7.88 -15.27
C SER A 135 -3.78 -7.96 -14.09
N THR A 136 -4.29 -6.80 -13.68
CA THR A 136 -5.38 -6.66 -12.72
C THR A 136 -6.69 -7.30 -13.21
N GLU A 137 -6.91 -7.39 -14.52
CA GLU A 137 -8.08 -8.09 -15.08
C GLU A 137 -7.99 -9.61 -14.88
N ALA A 138 -6.79 -10.20 -14.89
CA ALA A 138 -6.61 -11.61 -14.55
C ALA A 138 -6.85 -11.88 -13.05
N CYS A 139 -6.58 -10.91 -12.17
CA CYS A 139 -6.98 -10.97 -10.75
C CYS A 139 -8.52 -10.91 -10.60
N GLU A 140 -9.17 -10.03 -11.36
CA GLU A 140 -10.64 -9.91 -11.38
C GLU A 140 -11.31 -11.19 -11.93
N GLU A 141 -10.74 -11.79 -12.98
CA GLU A 141 -11.14 -13.11 -13.50
C GLU A 141 -10.95 -14.21 -12.44
N TYR A 142 -9.79 -14.26 -11.77
CA TYR A 142 -9.48 -15.24 -10.73
C TYR A 142 -10.48 -15.23 -9.56
N GLN A 143 -10.81 -14.04 -9.03
CA GLN A 143 -11.80 -13.92 -7.95
C GLN A 143 -13.21 -14.33 -8.42
N LYS A 144 -13.63 -13.91 -9.63
CA LYS A 144 -14.92 -14.30 -10.22
C LYS A 144 -15.04 -15.80 -10.52
N ASN A 145 -13.93 -16.46 -10.84
CA ASN A 145 -13.86 -17.90 -11.10
C ASN A 145 -13.79 -18.75 -9.80
N GLY A 146 -14.06 -18.14 -8.63
CA GLY A 146 -14.03 -18.82 -7.34
C GLY A 146 -12.61 -19.20 -6.91
N LYS A 147 -11.67 -18.25 -7.01
CA LYS A 147 -10.25 -18.39 -6.65
C LYS A 147 -9.53 -19.48 -7.46
N LYS A 148 -9.76 -19.48 -8.78
CA LYS A 148 -9.12 -20.39 -9.74
C LYS A 148 -8.53 -19.59 -10.90
N LEU A 149 -7.30 -19.93 -11.30
CA LEU A 149 -6.66 -19.30 -12.45
C LEU A 149 -7.56 -19.50 -13.69
N PRO A 150 -7.87 -18.44 -14.45
CA PRO A 150 -8.70 -18.55 -15.65
C PRO A 150 -7.94 -19.26 -16.78
N ASP A 151 -8.69 -19.95 -17.64
CA ASP A 151 -8.12 -20.77 -18.73
C ASP A 151 -7.23 -19.94 -19.68
N GLY A 152 -6.15 -20.56 -20.16
CA GLY A 152 -5.15 -19.92 -21.03
C GLY A 152 -4.15 -18.99 -20.31
N LEU A 153 -4.40 -18.59 -19.05
CA LEU A 153 -3.52 -17.66 -18.35
C LEU A 153 -2.16 -18.29 -18.01
N TRP A 154 -2.15 -19.58 -17.69
CA TRP A 154 -0.92 -20.28 -17.33
C TRP A 154 -0.01 -20.45 -18.56
N GLU A 155 -0.62 -20.67 -19.72
CA GLU A 155 0.04 -20.71 -21.02
C GLU A 155 0.65 -19.35 -21.37
N GLU A 156 -0.09 -18.24 -21.20
CA GLU A 156 0.44 -16.87 -21.35
C GLU A 156 1.63 -16.59 -20.41
N VAL A 157 1.59 -17.10 -19.16
CA VAL A 157 2.70 -16.97 -18.20
C VAL A 157 3.91 -17.79 -18.63
N LEU A 158 3.72 -18.99 -19.19
CA LEU A 158 4.80 -19.84 -19.71
C LEU A 158 5.38 -19.31 -21.04
N ASP A 159 4.62 -18.58 -21.84
CA ASP A 159 5.13 -17.83 -23.00
C ASP A 159 5.99 -16.65 -22.54
N GLY A 160 5.52 -15.85 -21.59
CA GLY A 160 6.28 -14.75 -21.01
C GLY A 160 7.54 -15.21 -20.27
N LEU A 161 7.50 -16.35 -19.58
CA LEU A 161 8.67 -16.94 -18.90
C LEU A 161 9.77 -17.28 -19.90
N ARG A 162 9.44 -17.88 -21.04
CA ARG A 162 10.43 -18.22 -22.08
C ARG A 162 11.17 -16.99 -22.60
N ILE A 163 10.50 -15.85 -22.72
CA ILE A 163 11.13 -14.58 -23.11
C ILE A 163 12.13 -14.11 -22.03
N ILE A 164 11.86 -14.34 -20.75
CA ILE A 164 12.81 -14.05 -19.65
C ILE A 164 14.00 -15.02 -19.68
N GLU A 165 13.75 -16.31 -19.95
CA GLU A 165 14.79 -17.34 -20.07
C GLU A 165 15.75 -17.05 -21.23
N ASP A 166 15.21 -16.67 -22.40
CA ASP A 166 15.97 -16.27 -23.59
C ASP A 166 16.79 -14.99 -23.35
N ASP A 167 16.20 -13.93 -22.78
CA ASP A 167 16.88 -12.65 -22.50
C ASP A 167 17.98 -12.77 -21.42
N MET A 168 17.86 -13.73 -20.50
CA MET A 168 18.86 -14.01 -19.45
C MET A 168 19.85 -15.12 -19.81
N GLY A 169 19.56 -15.95 -20.82
CA GLY A 169 20.33 -17.14 -21.16
C GLY A 169 20.38 -18.20 -20.04
N CYS A 170 19.38 -18.20 -19.15
CA CYS A 170 19.29 -19.03 -17.94
C CYS A 170 17.86 -19.60 -17.82
N TYR A 171 17.70 -20.81 -17.29
CA TYR A 171 16.43 -21.55 -17.33
C TYR A 171 15.89 -21.87 -15.93
N LEU A 172 14.56 -21.85 -15.79
CA LEU A 172 13.89 -22.04 -14.51
C LEU A 172 13.94 -23.53 -14.10
N GLY A 173 14.80 -23.83 -13.13
CA GLY A 173 15.04 -25.19 -12.65
C GLY A 173 16.26 -25.90 -13.24
N ASP A 174 17.11 -25.23 -14.03
CA ASP A 174 18.38 -25.79 -14.53
C ASP A 174 19.52 -25.51 -13.54
N PRO A 175 20.13 -26.53 -12.89
CA PRO A 175 21.26 -26.32 -11.98
C PRO A 175 22.52 -25.73 -12.64
N SER A 176 22.72 -25.93 -13.93
CA SER A 176 23.89 -25.42 -14.65
C SER A 176 23.76 -23.93 -15.00
N LYS A 177 22.53 -23.45 -15.20
CA LYS A 177 22.19 -22.08 -15.57
C LYS A 177 20.92 -21.60 -14.86
N PRO A 178 20.93 -21.49 -13.52
CA PRO A 178 19.71 -21.28 -12.75
C PRO A 178 19.13 -19.88 -12.99
N LEU A 179 17.94 -19.81 -13.56
CA LEU A 179 17.08 -18.64 -13.46
C LEU A 179 16.30 -18.72 -12.15
N LEU A 180 16.44 -17.69 -11.32
CA LEU A 180 15.58 -17.46 -10.17
C LEU A 180 14.71 -16.22 -10.40
N LEU A 181 13.52 -16.20 -9.81
CA LEU A 181 12.50 -15.18 -10.01
C LEU A 181 12.14 -14.49 -8.69
N SER A 182 11.71 -13.23 -8.79
CA SER A 182 10.91 -12.56 -7.77
C SER A 182 9.47 -12.49 -8.25
N VAL A 183 8.52 -12.62 -7.31
CA VAL A 183 7.08 -12.45 -7.53
C VAL A 183 6.62 -11.31 -6.64
N ARG A 184 6.29 -10.16 -7.25
CA ARG A 184 6.00 -8.90 -6.56
C ARG A 184 4.58 -8.44 -6.89
N SER A 185 3.76 -8.29 -5.86
CA SER A 185 2.43 -7.67 -5.95
C SER A 185 2.46 -6.22 -6.45
N GLY A 186 1.36 -5.72 -7.03
CA GLY A 186 1.23 -4.32 -7.43
C GLY A 186 -0.16 -3.93 -7.92
N ALA A 187 -0.95 -3.26 -7.08
CA ALA A 187 -2.20 -2.61 -7.47
C ALA A 187 -1.97 -1.28 -8.21
N GLU A 188 -3.01 -0.71 -8.82
CA GLU A 188 -2.98 0.59 -9.51
C GLU A 188 -2.49 1.73 -8.60
N ILE A 189 -3.06 1.79 -7.39
CA ILE A 189 -2.66 2.70 -6.33
C ILE A 189 -1.61 2.00 -5.45
N SER A 190 -0.51 2.67 -5.13
CA SER A 190 0.54 2.10 -4.28
C SER A 190 0.04 1.90 -2.86
N MET A 191 -0.04 0.63 -2.43
CA MET A 191 -0.33 0.20 -1.07
C MET A 191 0.98 -0.30 -0.42
N PRO A 192 1.85 0.58 0.12
CA PRO A 192 3.13 0.16 0.72
C PRO A 192 2.89 -0.72 1.97
N GLY A 193 3.74 -1.71 2.20
CA GLY A 193 3.60 -2.70 3.27
C GLY A 193 2.51 -3.75 3.03
N MET A 194 1.36 -3.36 2.50
CA MET A 194 0.12 -4.17 2.51
C MET A 194 0.13 -5.48 1.74
N MET A 195 1.08 -5.66 0.81
CA MET A 195 1.07 -6.76 -0.15
C MET A 195 2.47 -7.34 -0.30
N ASP A 196 2.53 -8.66 -0.36
CA ASP A 196 3.74 -9.43 -0.16
C ASP A 196 4.65 -9.46 -1.40
N THR A 197 5.88 -9.95 -1.19
CA THR A 197 6.87 -10.20 -2.24
C THR A 197 7.62 -11.48 -1.90
N VAL A 198 7.77 -12.37 -2.89
CA VAL A 198 8.59 -13.57 -2.77
C VAL A 198 9.84 -13.38 -3.63
N LEU A 199 11.03 -13.50 -3.04
CA LEU A 199 12.32 -13.50 -3.76
C LEU A 199 12.85 -14.93 -3.92
N ASN A 200 13.91 -15.10 -4.72
CA ASN A 200 14.66 -16.34 -4.89
C ASN A 200 13.84 -17.56 -5.38
N LEU A 201 12.67 -17.34 -5.99
CA LEU A 201 11.77 -18.40 -6.45
C LEU A 201 12.41 -19.21 -7.59
N GLY A 202 12.25 -20.53 -7.52
CA GLY A 202 12.90 -21.50 -8.39
C GLY A 202 14.02 -22.28 -7.71
N LEU A 203 14.37 -21.95 -6.46
CA LEU A 203 15.30 -22.75 -5.66
C LEU A 203 14.67 -24.10 -5.28
N ASN A 204 15.50 -25.13 -5.41
CA ASN A 204 15.33 -26.47 -4.88
C ASN A 204 16.75 -27.04 -4.61
N ASP A 205 16.86 -28.29 -4.20
CA ASP A 205 18.16 -28.87 -3.78
C ASP A 205 19.20 -28.94 -4.90
N GLU A 206 18.78 -29.26 -6.12
CA GLU A 206 19.67 -29.33 -7.29
C GLU A 206 20.10 -27.92 -7.73
N VAL A 207 19.14 -27.00 -7.83
CA VAL A 207 19.37 -25.59 -8.19
C VAL A 207 20.23 -24.87 -7.15
N ALA A 208 20.05 -25.15 -5.86
CA ALA A 208 20.88 -24.62 -4.78
C ALA A 208 22.32 -25.16 -4.86
N GLY A 209 22.51 -26.44 -5.18
CA GLY A 209 23.83 -27.02 -5.45
C GLY A 209 24.52 -26.37 -6.66
N GLY A 210 23.77 -26.12 -7.74
CA GLY A 210 24.26 -25.40 -8.92
C GLY A 210 24.65 -23.94 -8.64
N LEU A 211 23.81 -23.22 -7.90
CA LEU A 211 24.07 -21.86 -7.46
C LEU A 211 25.28 -21.79 -6.51
N ALA A 212 25.42 -22.77 -5.60
CA ALA A 212 26.57 -22.90 -4.71
C ALA A 212 27.89 -23.07 -5.48
N ALA A 213 27.89 -23.89 -6.53
CA ALA A 213 29.07 -24.11 -7.38
C ALA A 213 29.46 -22.86 -8.21
N LYS A 214 28.49 -22.04 -8.61
CA LYS A 214 28.70 -20.82 -9.41
C LYS A 214 29.03 -19.58 -8.58
N SER A 215 28.45 -19.46 -7.38
CA SER A 215 28.39 -18.20 -6.63
C SER A 215 28.70 -18.36 -5.14
N GLY A 216 29.19 -19.52 -4.71
CA GLY A 216 29.63 -19.81 -3.35
C GLY A 216 28.52 -20.38 -2.45
N GLU A 217 28.86 -21.44 -1.71
CA GLU A 217 27.88 -22.20 -0.92
C GLU A 217 27.08 -21.34 0.06
N ARG A 218 27.76 -20.49 0.84
CA ARG A 218 27.12 -19.68 1.88
C ARG A 218 26.00 -18.78 1.33
N PHE A 219 26.23 -18.17 0.16
CA PHE A 219 25.22 -17.33 -0.51
C PHE A 219 24.02 -18.15 -1.00
N ALA A 220 24.27 -19.31 -1.61
CA ALA A 220 23.21 -20.16 -2.14
C ALA A 220 22.29 -20.71 -1.03
N TYR A 221 22.86 -21.22 0.08
CA TYR A 221 22.07 -21.77 1.17
C TYR A 221 21.45 -20.70 2.08
N ASP A 222 22.03 -19.50 2.23
CA ASP A 222 21.32 -18.36 2.85
C ASP A 222 20.13 -17.90 2.01
N SER A 223 20.30 -17.81 0.68
CA SER A 223 19.19 -17.47 -0.23
C SER A 223 18.08 -18.53 -0.22
N TYR A 224 18.43 -19.80 0.03
CA TYR A 224 17.47 -20.92 0.09
C TYR A 224 16.72 -21.00 1.42
N ARG A 225 17.37 -20.79 2.59
CA ARG A 225 16.64 -20.71 3.86
C ARG A 225 15.66 -19.54 3.89
N ARG A 226 16.04 -18.36 3.38
CA ARG A 226 15.15 -17.21 3.22
C ARG A 226 13.97 -17.52 2.29
N PHE A 227 14.20 -18.22 1.18
CA PHE A 227 13.12 -18.64 0.29
C PHE A 227 12.15 -19.62 0.96
N LEU A 228 12.66 -20.59 1.72
CA LEU A 228 11.83 -21.56 2.46
C LEU A 228 10.94 -20.86 3.51
N ASP A 229 11.47 -19.88 4.23
CA ASP A 229 10.73 -19.06 5.20
C ASP A 229 9.62 -18.26 4.52
N MET A 230 10.02 -17.34 3.64
CA MET A 230 9.17 -16.38 2.93
C MET A 230 8.12 -17.06 2.04
N PHE A 231 8.43 -18.19 1.38
CA PHE A 231 7.44 -18.96 0.64
C PHE A 231 6.48 -19.70 1.58
N GLY A 232 6.96 -20.14 2.74
CA GLY A 232 6.15 -20.79 3.76
C GLY A 232 5.10 -19.84 4.32
N ASP A 233 5.53 -18.66 4.75
CA ASP A 233 4.68 -17.61 5.31
C ASP A 233 3.75 -17.02 4.23
N VAL A 234 4.29 -16.41 3.18
CA VAL A 234 3.51 -15.67 2.17
C VAL A 234 2.61 -16.56 1.32
N VAL A 235 3.09 -17.74 0.90
CA VAL A 235 2.41 -18.56 -0.12
C VAL A 235 1.58 -19.69 0.50
N LEU A 236 2.00 -20.23 1.65
CA LEU A 236 1.29 -21.33 2.33
C LEU A 236 0.64 -20.94 3.67
N GLY A 237 0.92 -19.76 4.23
CA GLY A 237 0.44 -19.36 5.55
C GLY A 237 1.03 -20.22 6.67
N ILE A 238 2.34 -20.42 6.68
CA ILE A 238 3.12 -21.05 7.75
C ILE A 238 3.80 -19.91 8.53
N PRO A 239 3.39 -19.60 9.77
CA PRO A 239 3.90 -18.41 10.48
C PRO A 239 5.42 -18.37 10.56
N HIS A 240 6.01 -17.24 10.15
CA HIS A 240 7.45 -16.93 10.23
C HIS A 240 8.11 -17.33 11.57
N SER A 241 7.40 -17.18 12.69
CA SER A 241 7.88 -17.56 14.03
C SER A 241 8.30 -19.04 14.16
N LEU A 242 7.74 -19.95 13.35
CA LEU A 242 8.12 -21.37 13.34
C LEU A 242 9.48 -21.62 12.66
N PHE A 243 9.91 -20.71 11.78
CA PHE A 243 11.22 -20.75 11.13
C PHE A 243 12.28 -20.12 12.04
N GLU A 244 12.00 -18.92 12.59
CA GLU A 244 12.86 -18.26 13.57
C GLU A 244 13.11 -19.12 14.83
N GLU A 245 12.12 -19.89 15.31
CA GLU A 245 12.33 -20.81 16.42
C GLU A 245 13.43 -21.86 16.13
N LYS A 246 13.54 -22.35 14.89
CA LYS A 246 14.62 -23.27 14.48
C LYS A 246 15.95 -22.52 14.33
N LEU A 247 15.91 -21.30 13.79
CA LEU A 247 17.09 -20.47 13.54
C LEU A 247 17.77 -20.00 14.83
N GLU A 248 17.01 -19.48 15.80
CA GLU A 248 17.53 -19.09 17.11
C GLU A 248 18.09 -20.31 17.86
N LYS A 249 17.39 -21.45 17.87
CA LYS A 249 17.92 -22.70 18.46
C LYS A 249 19.25 -23.14 17.82
N LEU A 250 19.42 -22.94 16.51
CA LEU A 250 20.68 -23.20 15.84
C LEU A 250 21.76 -22.18 16.23
N LYS A 251 21.43 -20.88 16.33
CA LYS A 251 22.35 -19.83 16.77
C LYS A 251 22.83 -20.07 18.20
N GLU A 252 21.92 -20.38 19.13
CA GLU A 252 22.21 -20.79 20.51
C GLU A 252 23.13 -22.02 20.55
N ALA A 253 22.80 -23.09 19.80
CA ALA A 253 23.59 -24.32 19.78
C ALA A 253 24.99 -24.17 19.17
N LYS A 254 25.19 -23.19 18.28
CA LYS A 254 26.49 -22.85 17.67
C LYS A 254 27.22 -21.72 18.41
N GLY A 255 26.59 -21.09 19.42
CA GLY A 255 27.17 -20.02 20.24
C GLY A 255 27.33 -18.67 19.51
N VAL A 256 26.62 -18.47 18.40
CA VAL A 256 26.65 -17.23 17.60
C VAL A 256 25.47 -16.31 17.97
N LYS A 257 25.54 -15.03 17.57
CA LYS A 257 24.48 -14.04 17.83
C LYS A 257 23.85 -13.46 16.57
N LEU A 258 24.57 -13.49 15.45
CA LEU A 258 24.12 -12.93 14.19
C LEU A 258 24.04 -14.02 13.12
N ASP A 259 22.97 -14.01 12.33
CA ASP A 259 22.83 -14.84 11.12
C ASP A 259 24.07 -14.78 10.19
N THR A 260 24.77 -13.65 10.18
CA THR A 260 25.99 -13.46 9.39
C THR A 260 27.13 -14.39 9.80
N GLU A 261 27.17 -14.83 11.06
CA GLU A 261 28.21 -15.68 11.65
C GLU A 261 28.03 -17.18 11.30
N LEU A 262 26.84 -17.58 10.82
CA LEU A 262 26.55 -18.96 10.40
C LEU A 262 27.37 -19.37 9.17
N THR A 263 27.91 -20.59 9.20
CA THR A 263 28.72 -21.17 8.11
C THR A 263 27.84 -21.79 7.03
N ALA A 264 28.42 -22.10 5.86
CA ALA A 264 27.72 -22.81 4.79
C ALA A 264 27.21 -24.20 5.23
N SER A 265 27.88 -24.87 6.18
CA SER A 265 27.42 -26.11 6.80
C SER A 265 26.18 -25.90 7.68
N ASP A 266 26.15 -24.83 8.48
CA ASP A 266 25.00 -24.52 9.34
C ASP A 266 23.78 -24.09 8.50
N LEU A 267 24.03 -23.40 7.37
CA LEU A 267 23.00 -23.02 6.42
C LEU A 267 22.45 -24.22 5.61
N LYS A 268 23.26 -25.27 5.40
CA LYS A 268 22.76 -26.57 4.90
C LYS A 268 21.91 -27.29 5.96
N GLU A 269 22.32 -27.23 7.22
CA GLU A 269 21.58 -27.83 8.34
C GLU A 269 20.21 -27.17 8.53
N ILE A 270 20.13 -25.82 8.54
CA ILE A 270 18.87 -25.09 8.74
C ILE A 270 17.89 -25.27 7.59
N VAL A 271 18.37 -25.43 6.34
CA VAL A 271 17.52 -25.73 5.17
C VAL A 271 16.72 -27.03 5.35
N GLU A 272 17.34 -28.09 5.88
CA GLU A 272 16.62 -29.33 6.18
C GLU A 272 15.63 -29.15 7.35
N GLN A 273 16.00 -28.38 8.38
CA GLN A 273 15.08 -28.05 9.49
C GLN A 273 13.86 -27.25 8.99
N TYR A 274 14.06 -26.28 8.08
CA TYR A 274 12.99 -25.48 7.48
C TYR A 274 12.07 -26.34 6.59
N LYS A 275 12.59 -27.31 5.82
CA LYS A 275 11.75 -28.29 5.10
C LYS A 275 10.87 -29.12 6.04
N ASN A 276 11.36 -29.42 7.25
CA ASN A 276 10.56 -30.13 8.25
C ASN A 276 9.43 -29.26 8.82
N VAL A 277 9.58 -27.94 8.92
CA VAL A 277 8.49 -27.02 9.32
C VAL A 277 7.28 -27.14 8.37
N TYR A 278 7.50 -27.33 7.07
CA TYR A 278 6.40 -27.54 6.10
C TYR A 278 5.61 -28.82 6.41
N LEU A 279 6.33 -29.92 6.70
CA LEU A 279 5.72 -31.19 7.09
C LEU A 279 5.00 -31.10 8.44
N GLU A 280 5.60 -30.42 9.42
CA GLU A 280 5.04 -30.21 10.76
C GLU A 280 3.78 -29.32 10.73
N ALA A 281 3.76 -28.26 9.91
CA ALA A 281 2.70 -27.25 9.90
C ALA A 281 1.58 -27.49 8.88
N LYS A 282 1.84 -28.21 7.77
CA LYS A 282 0.86 -28.45 6.69
C LYS A 282 0.70 -29.92 6.30
N GLY A 283 1.58 -30.81 6.75
CA GLY A 283 1.57 -32.24 6.34
C GLY A 283 2.11 -32.51 4.93
N GLU A 284 2.52 -31.46 4.20
CA GLU A 284 3.07 -31.55 2.85
C GLU A 284 4.56 -31.17 2.83
N ARG A 285 5.30 -31.61 1.82
CA ARG A 285 6.69 -31.19 1.61
C ARG A 285 6.73 -29.88 0.82
N PHE A 286 7.78 -29.09 1.05
CA PHE A 286 8.12 -27.96 0.19
C PHE A 286 8.12 -28.36 -1.31
N PRO A 287 7.43 -27.61 -2.20
CA PRO A 287 7.32 -27.97 -3.60
C PRO A 287 8.65 -27.76 -4.36
N ALA A 288 9.34 -28.85 -4.68
CA ALA A 288 10.63 -28.81 -5.38
C ALA A 288 10.55 -28.43 -6.88
N ASP A 289 9.36 -28.41 -7.50
CA ASP A 289 9.15 -27.94 -8.88
C ASP A 289 9.00 -26.41 -8.93
N PRO A 290 9.93 -25.66 -9.58
CA PRO A 290 9.82 -24.22 -9.78
C PRO A 290 8.53 -23.75 -10.46
N LYS A 291 7.93 -24.56 -11.34
CA LYS A 291 6.70 -24.19 -12.04
C LYS A 291 5.50 -24.29 -11.09
N LYS A 292 5.46 -25.29 -10.21
CA LYS A 292 4.49 -25.36 -9.12
C LYS A 292 4.69 -24.24 -8.09
N GLN A 293 5.93 -23.90 -7.73
CA GLN A 293 6.23 -22.73 -6.87
C GLN A 293 5.64 -21.44 -7.49
N LEU A 294 5.91 -21.19 -8.77
CA LEU A 294 5.44 -20.00 -9.48
C LEU A 294 3.90 -19.95 -9.56
N GLN A 295 3.25 -21.07 -9.85
CA GLN A 295 1.79 -21.16 -9.88
C GLN A 295 1.16 -20.80 -8.53
N LEU A 296 1.72 -21.33 -7.43
CA LEU A 296 1.22 -21.04 -6.08
C LEU A 296 1.46 -19.58 -5.68
N ALA A 297 2.64 -19.02 -6.00
CA ALA A 297 2.94 -17.62 -5.71
C ALA A 297 2.01 -16.63 -6.44
N ILE A 298 1.62 -16.92 -7.69
CA ILE A 298 0.61 -16.13 -8.43
C ILE A 298 -0.75 -16.18 -7.71
N GLN A 299 -1.17 -17.36 -7.26
CA GLN A 299 -2.44 -17.54 -6.55
C GLN A 299 -2.44 -16.78 -5.21
N ALA A 300 -1.37 -16.91 -4.41
CA ALA A 300 -1.22 -16.18 -3.15
C ALA A 300 -1.24 -14.64 -3.33
N VAL A 301 -0.62 -14.10 -4.40
CA VAL A 301 -0.70 -12.66 -4.68
C VAL A 301 -2.11 -12.22 -5.08
N PHE A 302 -2.88 -13.04 -5.80
CA PHE A 302 -4.28 -12.73 -6.07
C PHE A 302 -5.16 -12.86 -4.82
N ASP A 303 -4.88 -13.83 -3.93
CA ASP A 303 -5.61 -14.00 -2.67
C ASP A 303 -5.32 -12.89 -1.66
N SER A 304 -4.09 -12.37 -1.58
CA SER A 304 -3.71 -11.28 -0.67
C SER A 304 -4.48 -9.98 -0.94
N TRP A 305 -5.05 -9.81 -2.14
CA TRP A 305 -5.93 -8.70 -2.47
C TRP A 305 -7.13 -8.58 -1.53
N ASP A 306 -7.73 -9.69 -1.11
CA ASP A 306 -8.89 -9.71 -0.20
C ASP A 306 -8.51 -10.09 1.24
N SER A 307 -7.22 -9.97 1.59
CA SER A 307 -6.76 -10.08 2.97
C SER A 307 -7.41 -8.99 3.86
N PRO A 308 -7.71 -9.28 5.16
CA PRO A 308 -8.33 -8.31 6.06
C PRO A 308 -7.54 -6.99 6.14
N ARG A 309 -6.20 -7.06 6.14
CA ARG A 309 -5.31 -5.89 6.13
C ARG A 309 -5.46 -5.05 4.86
N ALA A 310 -5.52 -5.67 3.68
CA ALA A 310 -5.72 -4.95 2.42
C ALA A 310 -7.12 -4.31 2.32
N VAL A 311 -8.17 -4.99 2.81
CA VAL A 311 -9.54 -4.47 2.90
C VAL A 311 -9.59 -3.27 3.87
N LYS A 312 -9.00 -3.38 5.06
CA LYS A 312 -8.89 -2.29 6.05
C LYS A 312 -8.16 -1.08 5.45
N TYR A 313 -7.01 -1.27 4.81
CA TYR A 313 -6.27 -0.19 4.16
C TYR A 313 -7.09 0.51 3.06
N ARG A 314 -7.77 -0.26 2.19
CA ARG A 314 -8.66 0.33 1.17
C ARG A 314 -9.80 1.13 1.81
N SER A 315 -10.38 0.65 2.91
CA SER A 315 -11.43 1.35 3.66
C SER A 315 -10.93 2.66 4.28
N ILE A 316 -9.78 2.64 4.98
CA ILE A 316 -9.16 3.83 5.60
C ILE A 316 -8.87 4.90 4.53
N ASN A 317 -8.29 4.50 3.40
CA ASN A 317 -7.91 5.42 2.31
C ASN A 317 -9.08 5.70 1.33
N GLN A 318 -10.29 5.24 1.62
CA GLN A 318 -11.52 5.42 0.82
C GLN A 318 -11.39 4.96 -0.65
N ILE A 319 -10.59 3.92 -0.89
CA ILE A 319 -10.26 3.40 -2.22
C ILE A 319 -11.38 2.47 -2.71
N THR A 320 -12.11 2.90 -3.75
CA THR A 320 -13.17 2.13 -4.41
C THR A 320 -12.92 2.00 -5.91
N GLY A 321 -13.47 0.95 -6.55
CA GLY A 321 -13.46 0.78 -8.01
C GLY A 321 -12.23 0.10 -8.60
N LEU A 322 -11.23 -0.26 -7.80
CA LEU A 322 -10.08 -1.06 -8.26
C LEU A 322 -10.49 -2.52 -8.52
N LYS A 323 -10.02 -3.08 -9.64
CA LYS A 323 -10.34 -4.45 -10.11
C LYS A 323 -9.65 -5.56 -9.32
N GLY A 324 -8.43 -5.30 -8.85
CA GLY A 324 -7.52 -6.31 -8.31
C GLY A 324 -6.09 -5.80 -8.22
N THR A 325 -5.15 -6.70 -7.96
CA THR A 325 -3.70 -6.45 -7.99
C THR A 325 -3.06 -7.11 -9.21
N ALA A 326 -1.99 -6.52 -9.75
CA ALA A 326 -1.16 -7.15 -10.77
C ALA A 326 -0.04 -7.99 -10.12
N VAL A 327 0.46 -9.01 -10.83
CA VAL A 327 1.59 -9.84 -10.40
C VAL A 327 2.78 -9.57 -11.29
N ASN A 328 3.87 -9.04 -10.72
CA ASN A 328 5.10 -8.74 -11.43
C ASN A 328 6.08 -9.89 -11.19
N ILE A 329 6.43 -10.63 -12.23
CA ILE A 329 7.39 -11.75 -12.17
C ILE A 329 8.66 -11.29 -12.87
N GLN A 330 9.78 -11.21 -12.15
CA GLN A 330 11.00 -10.56 -12.62
C GLN A 330 12.24 -11.39 -12.28
N ALA A 331 13.19 -11.49 -13.21
CA ALA A 331 14.45 -12.19 -12.99
C ALA A 331 15.20 -11.62 -11.78
N MET A 332 15.69 -12.51 -10.91
CA MET A 332 16.47 -12.13 -9.73
C MET A 332 17.81 -11.50 -10.11
N VAL A 333 18.20 -10.49 -9.33
CA VAL A 333 19.56 -9.97 -9.24
C VAL A 333 19.94 -9.86 -7.77
N PHE A 334 21.19 -10.14 -7.44
CA PHE A 334 21.60 -10.46 -6.07
C PHE A 334 22.55 -9.41 -5.49
N GLY A 335 22.10 -8.72 -4.44
CA GLY A 335 22.95 -7.83 -3.65
C GLY A 335 23.85 -8.55 -2.64
N ASN A 336 23.67 -9.87 -2.46
CA ASN A 336 24.31 -10.72 -1.44
C ASN A 336 25.37 -11.68 -2.00
N MET A 337 25.97 -11.38 -3.16
CA MET A 337 27.08 -12.15 -3.76
C MET A 337 28.47 -11.70 -3.28
N GLY A 338 28.59 -11.09 -2.09
CA GLY A 338 29.84 -10.53 -1.58
C GLY A 338 29.96 -9.01 -1.72
N ASN A 339 31.12 -8.47 -1.37
CA ASN A 339 31.29 -7.03 -1.10
C ASN A 339 31.32 -6.12 -2.34
N THR A 340 31.30 -6.67 -3.55
CA THR A 340 31.07 -5.98 -4.83
C THR A 340 29.58 -5.92 -5.20
N SER A 341 28.71 -6.42 -4.34
CA SER A 341 27.25 -6.42 -4.47
C SER A 341 26.59 -5.76 -3.27
N GLY A 342 25.39 -5.25 -3.46
CA GLY A 342 24.58 -4.63 -2.41
C GLY A 342 23.21 -4.22 -2.92
N THR A 343 22.39 -3.66 -2.04
CA THR A 343 21.03 -3.22 -2.37
C THR A 343 20.71 -1.92 -1.65
N GLY A 344 19.82 -1.10 -2.21
CA GLY A 344 19.45 0.15 -1.59
C GLY A 344 18.09 0.69 -2.05
N VAL A 345 17.59 1.64 -1.27
CA VAL A 345 16.34 2.35 -1.51
C VAL A 345 16.61 3.83 -1.31
N LEU A 346 16.23 4.67 -2.27
CA LEU A 346 16.43 6.11 -2.19
C LEU A 346 15.26 6.92 -2.74
N PHE A 347 15.21 8.16 -2.29
CA PHE A 347 14.41 9.25 -2.81
C PHE A 347 15.34 10.23 -3.52
N THR A 348 14.96 10.73 -4.71
CA THR A 348 15.81 11.69 -5.47
C THR A 348 15.96 13.06 -4.78
N ARG A 349 15.07 13.36 -3.83
CA ARG A 349 15.12 14.50 -2.90
C ARG A 349 14.63 14.03 -1.53
N ASN A 350 15.04 14.69 -0.46
CA ASN A 350 14.66 14.31 0.90
C ASN A 350 13.11 14.34 1.07
N PRO A 351 12.46 13.22 1.45
CA PRO A 351 11.00 13.12 1.54
C PRO A 351 10.41 13.80 2.78
N SER A 352 11.23 14.19 3.75
CA SER A 352 10.81 14.85 5.00
C SER A 352 11.03 16.37 4.96
N THR A 353 12.11 16.85 4.34
CA THR A 353 12.42 18.30 4.23
C THR A 353 12.13 18.90 2.86
N GLY A 354 12.26 18.12 1.79
CA GLY A 354 12.19 18.57 0.39
C GLY A 354 13.53 18.92 -0.25
N ASP A 355 14.66 18.80 0.47
CA ASP A 355 15.97 19.22 -0.03
C ASP A 355 16.50 18.33 -1.18
N LYS A 356 17.09 18.97 -2.20
CA LYS A 356 17.66 18.30 -3.38
C LYS A 356 19.05 17.67 -3.09
N LYS A 357 19.09 16.70 -2.17
CA LYS A 357 20.13 15.67 -2.05
C LYS A 357 19.47 14.31 -2.32
N LEU A 358 20.18 13.39 -2.99
CA LEU A 358 19.80 11.98 -2.95
C LEU A 358 19.73 11.54 -1.48
N TYR A 359 18.62 10.92 -1.10
CA TYR A 359 18.31 10.61 0.28
C TYR A 359 17.86 9.15 0.38
N GLY A 360 18.67 8.30 0.98
CA GLY A 360 18.39 6.86 0.97
C GLY A 360 19.39 6.06 1.79
N GLU A 361 19.20 4.76 1.74
CA GLU A 361 19.88 3.75 2.55
C GLU A 361 20.42 2.65 1.63
N PHE A 362 21.63 2.16 1.93
CA PHE A 362 22.30 1.09 1.20
C PHE A 362 22.82 0.03 2.18
N LEU A 363 22.91 -1.22 1.73
CA LEU A 363 23.59 -2.29 2.45
C LEU A 363 24.50 -3.07 1.51
N VAL A 364 25.79 -3.13 1.84
CA VAL A 364 26.75 -4.02 1.17
C VAL A 364 26.45 -5.48 1.54
N ASN A 365 26.48 -6.37 0.55
CA ASN A 365 26.32 -7.81 0.71
C ASN A 365 25.00 -8.20 1.43
N ALA A 366 23.85 -7.86 0.83
CA ALA A 366 22.50 -7.95 1.42
C ALA A 366 21.40 -8.15 0.35
N GLN A 367 20.20 -8.61 0.75
CA GLN A 367 18.99 -8.57 -0.09
C GLN A 367 18.05 -7.45 0.39
N GLY A 368 17.11 -7.02 -0.46
CA GLY A 368 16.23 -5.86 -0.17
C GLY A 368 15.37 -6.04 1.09
N GLU A 369 15.10 -7.29 1.47
CA GLU A 369 14.53 -7.71 2.75
C GLU A 369 15.32 -7.15 3.96
N ASP A 370 16.65 -7.25 3.96
CA ASP A 370 17.51 -6.81 5.07
C ASP A 370 17.39 -5.29 5.32
N VAL A 371 17.15 -4.51 4.26
CA VAL A 371 16.94 -3.04 4.31
C VAL A 371 15.58 -2.71 4.93
N VAL A 372 14.53 -3.41 4.49
CA VAL A 372 13.14 -3.14 4.92
C VAL A 372 12.88 -3.60 6.36
N ALA A 373 13.41 -4.77 6.75
CA ALA A 373 13.31 -5.30 8.10
C ALA A 373 14.21 -4.55 9.09
N GLY A 374 15.31 -3.93 8.63
CA GLY A 374 16.22 -3.17 9.49
C GLY A 374 16.97 -4.02 10.52
N ILE A 375 17.09 -5.34 10.26
CA ILE A 375 17.90 -6.29 11.06
C ILE A 375 19.38 -5.86 11.06
N ARG A 376 19.85 -5.30 9.94
CA ARG A 376 21.11 -4.57 9.83
C ARG A 376 20.81 -3.08 9.81
N THR A 377 21.56 -2.30 10.59
CA THR A 377 21.56 -0.82 10.48
C THR A 377 21.95 -0.43 9.05
N PRO A 378 21.09 0.29 8.30
CA PRO A 378 21.44 0.70 6.93
C PRO A 378 22.52 1.78 6.88
N GLU A 379 23.27 1.82 5.78
CA GLU A 379 24.38 2.76 5.55
C GLU A 379 23.95 3.91 4.63
N ASP A 380 24.59 5.10 4.71
CA ASP A 380 24.34 6.21 3.76
C ASP A 380 24.81 5.82 2.35
N LEU A 381 24.14 6.34 1.32
CA LEU A 381 24.52 6.19 -0.10
C LEU A 381 25.97 6.62 -0.40
N ASP A 382 26.58 7.50 0.40
CA ASP A 382 28.01 7.83 0.31
C ASP A 382 28.93 6.60 0.55
N VAL A 383 28.47 5.51 1.17
CA VAL A 383 29.21 4.22 1.23
C VAL A 383 29.24 3.54 -0.14
N MET A 384 28.11 3.47 -0.85
CA MET A 384 28.02 2.90 -2.21
C MET A 384 29.00 3.59 -3.17
N LYS A 385 29.12 4.92 -3.05
CA LYS A 385 30.08 5.76 -3.79
C LYS A 385 31.55 5.43 -3.49
N GLY A 386 31.85 4.91 -2.29
CA GLY A 386 33.18 4.44 -1.91
C GLY A 386 33.50 3.04 -2.43
N CYS A 387 32.59 2.07 -2.26
CA CYS A 387 32.84 0.67 -2.62
C CYS A 387 32.53 0.31 -4.09
N MET A 388 31.57 1.00 -4.71
CA MET A 388 31.04 0.70 -6.06
C MET A 388 30.89 2.01 -6.88
N PRO A 389 31.98 2.78 -7.09
CA PRO A 389 31.92 4.17 -7.57
C PRO A 389 31.30 4.33 -8.96
N ASP A 390 31.42 3.34 -9.85
CA ASP A 390 30.85 3.41 -11.21
C ASP A 390 29.35 3.09 -11.22
N ALA A 391 28.88 2.12 -10.42
CA ALA A 391 27.46 1.89 -10.19
C ALA A 391 26.79 3.12 -9.52
N TYR A 392 27.49 3.82 -8.63
CA TYR A 392 27.00 5.07 -8.04
C TYR A 392 26.85 6.19 -9.09
N LYS A 393 27.78 6.30 -10.06
CA LYS A 393 27.65 7.26 -11.19
C LYS A 393 26.45 6.93 -12.07
N GLU A 394 26.24 5.66 -12.43
CA GLU A 394 25.07 5.22 -13.19
C GLU A 394 23.78 5.52 -12.40
N LEU A 395 23.77 5.29 -11.08
CA LEU A 395 22.61 5.57 -10.22
C LEU A 395 22.24 7.06 -10.19
N VAL A 396 23.22 7.96 -10.04
CA VAL A 396 23.00 9.41 -10.09
C VAL A 396 22.41 9.84 -11.44
N GLN A 397 22.94 9.30 -12.55
CA GLN A 397 22.42 9.57 -13.89
C GLN A 397 20.98 9.06 -14.07
N ASN A 398 20.69 7.85 -13.60
CA ASN A 398 19.37 7.24 -13.64
C ASN A 398 18.35 8.04 -12.79
N CYS A 399 18.77 8.58 -11.63
CA CYS A 399 17.95 9.49 -10.82
C CYS A 399 17.57 10.77 -11.57
N GLU A 400 18.54 11.42 -12.24
CA GLU A 400 18.28 12.60 -13.05
C GLU A 400 17.37 12.33 -14.25
N ILE A 401 17.53 11.18 -14.92
CA ILE A 401 16.65 10.75 -16.01
C ILE A 401 15.22 10.57 -15.49
N LEU A 402 15.06 9.90 -14.34
CA LEU A 402 13.76 9.63 -13.74
C LEU A 402 13.05 10.92 -13.28
N GLU A 403 13.71 11.86 -12.61
CA GLU A 403 13.09 13.16 -12.25
C GLU A 403 12.62 13.93 -13.50
N LYS A 404 13.45 14.00 -14.54
CA LYS A 404 13.13 14.75 -15.78
C LYS A 404 11.99 14.10 -16.57
N HIS A 405 11.90 12.77 -16.57
CA HIS A 405 10.91 11.99 -17.33
C HIS A 405 9.55 11.85 -16.64
N TYR A 406 9.55 11.73 -15.31
CA TYR A 406 8.31 11.68 -14.50
C TYR A 406 7.85 13.06 -14.02
N LYS A 407 8.72 14.09 -14.07
CA LYS A 407 8.45 15.47 -13.60
C LYS A 407 8.07 15.54 -12.11
N ASP A 408 8.68 14.67 -11.31
CA ASP A 408 8.40 14.48 -9.90
C ASP A 408 9.63 13.90 -9.16
N MET A 409 9.68 14.03 -7.84
CA MET A 409 10.64 13.33 -6.99
C MET A 409 10.30 11.84 -6.95
N MET A 410 11.32 11.00 -7.13
CA MET A 410 11.15 9.56 -7.32
C MET A 410 11.72 8.77 -6.13
N ASP A 411 10.95 7.80 -5.68
CA ASP A 411 11.31 6.72 -4.75
C ASP A 411 11.70 5.50 -5.59
N ILE A 412 12.91 4.99 -5.36
CA ILE A 412 13.65 4.08 -6.23
C ILE A 412 14.23 2.94 -5.40
N GLU A 413 14.00 1.69 -5.85
CA GLU A 413 14.66 0.49 -5.33
C GLU A 413 15.71 0.03 -6.35
N PHE A 414 16.92 -0.31 -5.90
CA PHE A 414 18.01 -0.75 -6.77
C PHE A 414 18.89 -1.83 -6.12
N THR A 415 19.52 -2.64 -6.97
CA THR A 415 20.53 -3.64 -6.56
C THR A 415 21.78 -3.45 -7.41
N VAL A 416 22.95 -3.55 -6.77
CA VAL A 416 24.23 -3.75 -7.46
C VAL A 416 24.59 -5.22 -7.33
N GLN A 417 24.80 -5.90 -8.47
CA GLN A 417 25.35 -7.25 -8.50
C GLN A 417 26.71 -7.18 -9.20
N GLU A 418 27.78 -7.53 -8.48
CA GLU A 418 29.15 -7.60 -9.01
C GLU A 418 29.56 -6.31 -9.76
N ASN A 419 29.35 -5.15 -9.12
CA ASN A 419 29.52 -3.78 -9.63
C ASN A 419 28.57 -3.34 -10.76
N ARG A 420 27.63 -4.18 -11.22
CA ARG A 420 26.60 -3.80 -12.21
C ARG A 420 25.31 -3.33 -11.51
N LEU A 421 24.87 -2.11 -11.82
CA LEU A 421 23.62 -1.56 -11.32
C LEU A 421 22.39 -2.18 -12.02
N TRP A 422 21.33 -2.37 -11.24
CA TRP A 422 20.01 -2.76 -11.70
C TRP A 422 18.91 -1.95 -10.99
N MET A 423 17.97 -1.41 -11.76
CA MET A 423 16.82 -0.64 -11.29
C MET A 423 15.64 -1.60 -11.09
N LEU A 424 15.18 -1.79 -9.84
CA LEU A 424 14.14 -2.76 -9.49
C LEU A 424 12.74 -2.15 -9.42
N GLN A 425 12.65 -0.87 -9.04
CA GLN A 425 11.38 -0.17 -8.94
C GLN A 425 11.62 1.34 -9.02
N CYS A 426 10.66 2.07 -9.57
CA CYS A 426 10.51 3.50 -9.29
C CYS A 426 9.03 3.85 -9.07
N ARG A 427 8.75 4.91 -8.31
CA ARG A 427 7.42 5.52 -8.16
C ARG A 427 7.56 6.98 -7.72
N SER A 428 6.50 7.78 -7.88
CA SER A 428 6.39 9.09 -7.22
C SER A 428 6.60 8.92 -5.72
N GLY A 429 7.63 9.54 -5.16
CA GLY A 429 8.02 9.30 -3.77
C GLY A 429 7.06 9.92 -2.78
N LYS A 430 6.61 9.12 -1.80
CA LYS A 430 5.77 9.63 -0.69
C LYS A 430 6.61 10.53 0.21
N ARG A 431 6.01 11.65 0.61
CA ARG A 431 6.69 12.83 1.18
C ARG A 431 5.74 13.60 2.09
N THR A 432 6.30 14.43 2.94
CA THR A 432 5.57 15.27 3.90
C THR A 432 5.00 16.53 3.26
N GLY A 433 4.13 17.25 3.97
CA GLY A 433 3.63 18.56 3.59
C GLY A 433 4.73 19.55 3.18
N LYS A 434 5.72 19.70 4.07
CA LYS A 434 6.90 20.54 3.85
C LYS A 434 7.69 20.14 2.60
N ALA A 435 7.95 18.84 2.44
CA ALA A 435 8.67 18.33 1.29
C ALA A 435 7.89 18.47 -0.02
N ALA A 436 6.56 18.27 -0.01
CA ALA A 436 5.71 18.43 -1.19
C ALA A 436 5.76 19.87 -1.72
N VAL A 437 5.55 20.85 -0.83
CA VAL A 437 5.60 22.28 -1.18
C VAL A 437 6.98 22.67 -1.68
N LYS A 438 8.05 22.34 -0.92
CA LYS A 438 9.43 22.68 -1.31
C LYS A 438 9.83 22.07 -2.65
N ILE A 439 9.54 20.78 -2.88
CA ILE A 439 9.89 20.09 -4.14
C ILE A 439 9.10 20.70 -5.31
N ALA A 440 7.81 20.97 -5.15
CA ALA A 440 7.00 21.59 -6.20
C ALA A 440 7.51 22.99 -6.57
N VAL A 441 7.88 23.80 -5.57
CA VAL A 441 8.42 25.14 -5.76
C VAL A 441 9.82 25.11 -6.39
N ASP A 442 10.72 24.23 -5.93
CA ASP A 442 12.06 24.11 -6.50
C ASP A 442 12.04 23.53 -7.93
N MET A 443 11.15 22.58 -8.25
CA MET A 443 11.00 22.08 -9.63
C MET A 443 10.46 23.13 -10.62
N VAL A 444 9.71 24.14 -10.15
CA VAL A 444 9.36 25.33 -10.96
C VAL A 444 10.58 26.24 -11.14
N LYS A 445 11.34 26.53 -10.06
CA LYS A 445 12.59 27.31 -10.13
C LYS A 445 13.62 26.67 -11.08
N GLU A 446 13.65 25.34 -11.15
CA GLU A 446 14.50 24.54 -12.05
C GLU A 446 13.97 24.42 -13.50
N GLY A 447 12.75 24.90 -13.79
CA GLY A 447 12.13 24.80 -15.12
C GLY A 447 11.70 23.38 -15.53
N ILE A 448 11.63 22.43 -14.58
CA ILE A 448 11.20 21.04 -14.85
C ILE A 448 9.69 20.99 -15.07
N ILE A 449 8.93 21.84 -14.37
CA ILE A 449 7.46 21.91 -14.39
C ILE A 449 6.95 23.34 -14.45
N ASP A 450 5.68 23.53 -14.80
CA ASP A 450 4.97 24.80 -14.67
C ASP A 450 4.17 24.88 -13.35
N THR A 451 3.71 26.07 -12.98
CA THR A 451 2.94 26.29 -11.74
C THR A 451 1.63 25.48 -11.71
N ARG A 452 0.99 25.23 -12.87
CA ARG A 452 -0.23 24.40 -12.96
C ARG A 452 0.03 22.92 -12.72
N THR A 453 1.26 22.45 -12.94
CA THR A 453 1.70 21.10 -12.54
C THR A 453 2.09 21.09 -11.07
N ALA A 454 2.83 22.10 -10.60
CA ALA A 454 3.24 22.23 -9.20
C ALA A 454 2.05 22.18 -8.23
N VAL A 455 0.98 22.92 -8.51
CA VAL A 455 -0.27 22.92 -7.71
C VAL A 455 -0.94 21.53 -7.64
N LYS A 456 -0.71 20.64 -8.61
CA LYS A 456 -1.23 19.25 -8.61
C LYS A 456 -0.34 18.27 -7.84
N MET A 457 0.91 18.61 -7.54
CA MET A 457 1.84 17.75 -6.79
C MET A 457 1.59 17.80 -5.27
N VAL A 458 0.99 18.90 -4.78
CA VAL A 458 0.65 19.08 -3.38
C VAL A 458 -0.80 18.66 -3.15
N GLU A 459 -1.01 17.37 -2.86
CA GLU A 459 -2.31 16.85 -2.40
C GLU A 459 -2.85 17.68 -1.20
N PRO A 460 -4.16 17.94 -1.05
CA PRO A 460 -4.68 18.79 0.05
C PRO A 460 -4.25 18.37 1.46
N ARG A 461 -4.09 17.07 1.73
CA ARG A 461 -3.54 16.55 3.00
C ARG A 461 -2.10 17.00 3.30
N HIS A 462 -1.31 17.35 2.28
CA HIS A 462 0.03 17.89 2.44
C HIS A 462 -0.01 19.32 3.01
N LEU A 463 -1.08 20.09 2.75
CA LEU A 463 -1.29 21.40 3.38
C LEU A 463 -1.80 21.24 4.82
N ASP A 464 -2.68 20.28 5.09
CA ASP A 464 -3.14 19.97 6.45
C ASP A 464 -1.99 19.56 7.40
N GLN A 465 -0.99 18.83 6.89
CA GLN A 465 0.25 18.51 7.60
C GLN A 465 1.10 19.74 7.97
N LEU A 466 0.99 20.85 7.21
CA LEU A 466 1.62 22.12 7.55
C LEU A 466 0.81 22.93 8.57
N LEU A 467 -0.42 22.50 8.87
CA LEU A 467 -1.28 22.99 9.95
C LEU A 467 -1.19 22.10 11.21
N HIS A 468 -0.44 21.00 11.18
CA HIS A 468 -0.21 20.15 12.36
C HIS A 468 0.63 20.86 13.43
N PRO A 469 0.31 20.67 14.74
CA PRO A 469 1.03 21.34 15.82
C PRO A 469 2.53 21.02 15.89
N GLN A 470 3.29 21.97 16.40
CA GLN A 470 4.71 21.82 16.76
C GLN A 470 4.86 21.95 18.28
N PHE A 471 6.00 21.59 18.87
CA PHE A 471 6.26 21.93 20.28
C PHE A 471 6.50 23.44 20.44
N GLU A 472 5.98 24.05 21.52
CA GLU A 472 6.12 25.49 21.78
C GLU A 472 7.58 25.93 21.94
N ASP A 473 8.36 25.20 22.75
CA ASP A 473 9.78 25.45 22.98
C ASP A 473 10.57 24.13 23.05
N PRO A 474 11.27 23.75 21.97
CA PRO A 474 12.17 22.60 21.95
C PRO A 474 13.39 22.67 22.89
N SER A 475 13.68 23.83 23.49
CA SER A 475 14.73 23.97 24.51
C SER A 475 14.21 23.61 25.91
N ALA A 476 12.95 23.95 26.22
CA ALA A 476 12.35 23.74 27.55
C ALA A 476 12.16 22.27 27.93
N TYR A 477 12.08 21.33 26.97
CA TYR A 477 11.91 19.91 27.26
C TYR A 477 13.22 19.10 27.33
N LYS A 478 14.40 19.68 27.09
CA LYS A 478 15.64 18.90 26.87
C LYS A 478 16.03 17.97 28.02
N ASP A 479 15.85 18.40 29.26
CA ASP A 479 16.11 17.58 30.45
C ASP A 479 15.16 16.38 30.61
N ARG A 480 14.12 16.29 29.76
CA ARG A 480 13.13 15.20 29.69
C ARG A 480 13.28 14.32 28.46
N VAL A 481 14.25 14.58 27.57
CA VAL A 481 14.60 13.64 26.51
C VAL A 481 15.16 12.38 27.18
N ILE A 482 14.66 11.21 26.77
CA ILE A 482 15.04 9.91 27.36
C ILE A 482 15.77 8.99 26.39
N ALA A 483 15.55 9.18 25.09
CA ALA A 483 16.22 8.49 24.00
C ALA A 483 16.11 9.32 22.71
N THR A 484 16.92 9.00 21.71
CA THR A 484 16.84 9.60 20.38
C THR A 484 16.86 8.50 19.32
N GLY A 485 15.88 8.48 18.42
CA GLY A 485 15.86 7.61 17.25
C GLY A 485 16.04 8.40 15.95
N LEU A 486 15.75 7.76 14.84
CA LEU A 486 15.75 8.38 13.51
C LEU A 486 14.48 9.24 13.33
N PRO A 487 14.58 10.47 12.77
CA PRO A 487 13.44 11.38 12.53
C PRO A 487 12.60 10.92 11.31
N ALA A 488 11.94 9.77 11.49
CA ALA A 488 11.29 9.00 10.43
C ALA A 488 10.17 9.75 9.71
N SER A 489 9.35 10.50 10.44
CA SER A 489 8.30 11.36 9.89
C SER A 489 8.06 12.56 10.82
N PRO A 490 8.17 13.81 10.32
CA PRO A 490 8.15 15.02 11.13
C PRO A 490 6.79 15.30 11.77
N GLY A 491 6.82 16.17 12.77
CA GLY A 491 5.66 16.59 13.57
C GLY A 491 5.92 16.44 15.07
N ALA A 492 5.02 17.02 15.87
CA ALA A 492 5.00 16.85 17.32
C ALA A 492 3.77 16.00 17.71
N ALA A 493 4.01 14.87 18.37
CA ALA A 493 2.94 14.02 18.88
C ALA A 493 3.01 13.89 20.39
N VAL A 494 1.84 13.85 21.03
CA VAL A 494 1.69 13.83 22.49
C VAL A 494 0.50 12.95 22.85
N GLY A 495 0.74 11.86 23.59
CA GLY A 495 -0.30 10.89 23.90
C GLY A 495 0.09 9.91 25.00
N GLN A 496 -0.80 8.96 25.27
CA GLN A 496 -0.57 7.86 26.20
C GLN A 496 0.03 6.65 25.46
N VAL A 497 1.02 5.99 26.05
CA VAL A 497 1.69 4.82 25.45
C VAL A 497 0.75 3.61 25.40
N VAL A 498 0.74 2.90 24.26
CA VAL A 498 0.08 1.60 24.04
C VAL A 498 0.98 0.68 23.21
N PHE A 499 0.88 -0.63 23.43
CA PHE A 499 1.82 -1.63 22.88
C PHE A 499 1.27 -2.52 21.76
N SER A 500 -0.04 -2.48 21.50
CA SER A 500 -0.66 -3.17 20.38
C SER A 500 -1.45 -2.21 19.49
N ALA A 501 -1.68 -2.64 18.24
CA ALA A 501 -2.49 -1.88 17.29
C ALA A 501 -3.99 -1.87 17.66
N ASP A 502 -4.49 -2.94 18.28
CA ASP A 502 -5.88 -3.03 18.72
C ASP A 502 -6.16 -2.11 19.93
N ASP A 503 -5.25 -2.06 20.90
CA ASP A 503 -5.31 -1.08 22.00
C ASP A 503 -5.33 0.35 21.45
N ALA A 504 -4.53 0.63 20.41
CA ALA A 504 -4.49 1.95 19.78
C ALA A 504 -5.81 2.31 19.06
N GLU A 505 -6.48 1.37 18.39
CA GLU A 505 -7.81 1.61 17.83
C GLU A 505 -8.88 1.80 18.93
N GLU A 506 -8.87 0.98 19.98
CA GLU A 506 -9.86 1.09 21.06
C GLU A 506 -9.71 2.41 21.82
N TRP A 507 -8.49 2.80 22.19
CA TRP A 507 -8.24 4.04 22.92
C TRP A 507 -8.54 5.28 22.06
N HIS A 508 -8.30 5.22 20.75
CA HIS A 508 -8.74 6.27 19.82
C HIS A 508 -10.27 6.35 19.74
N ALA A 509 -10.99 5.22 19.71
CA ALA A 509 -12.44 5.19 19.77
C ALA A 509 -13.01 5.72 21.10
N GLN A 510 -12.26 5.59 22.21
CA GLN A 510 -12.54 6.25 23.49
C GLN A 510 -12.21 7.77 23.50
N GLY A 511 -11.63 8.31 22.42
CA GLY A 511 -11.25 9.73 22.29
C GLY A 511 -9.91 10.11 22.94
N LYS A 512 -9.03 9.14 23.24
CA LYS A 512 -7.69 9.39 23.78
C LYS A 512 -6.67 9.61 22.67
N SER A 513 -5.71 10.51 22.89
CA SER A 513 -4.48 10.60 22.08
C SER A 513 -3.51 9.50 22.52
N VAL A 514 -3.07 8.63 21.60
CA VAL A 514 -2.16 7.52 21.92
C VAL A 514 -0.87 7.52 21.09
N ILE A 515 0.22 7.05 21.70
CA ILE A 515 1.50 6.79 21.05
C ILE A 515 1.65 5.27 20.94
N LEU A 516 1.72 4.76 19.71
CA LEU A 516 1.94 3.34 19.45
C LEU A 516 3.44 3.03 19.55
N VAL A 517 3.81 2.14 20.47
CA VAL A 517 5.19 1.70 20.70
C VAL A 517 5.30 0.22 20.34
N ARG A 518 6.22 -0.13 19.43
CA ARG A 518 6.47 -1.52 18.99
C ARG A 518 7.98 -1.74 18.84
N THR A 519 8.44 -2.99 18.84
CA THR A 519 9.83 -3.30 18.40
C THR A 519 10.03 -2.85 16.96
N GLU A 520 9.07 -3.21 16.10
CA GLU A 520 8.93 -2.86 14.69
C GLU A 520 7.44 -2.96 14.31
N THR A 521 7.00 -2.34 13.21
CA THR A 521 5.60 -2.42 12.76
C THR A 521 5.45 -3.33 11.55
N SER A 522 4.43 -4.17 11.56
CA SER A 522 4.02 -5.04 10.45
C SER A 522 2.91 -4.39 9.59
N PRO A 523 2.55 -4.99 8.44
CA PRO A 523 1.35 -4.62 7.68
C PRO A 523 0.01 -4.84 8.40
N GLU A 524 0.03 -5.48 9.58
CA GLU A 524 -1.14 -5.75 10.41
C GLU A 524 -1.40 -4.60 11.40
N ASP A 525 -0.34 -3.95 11.90
CA ASP A 525 -0.41 -2.80 12.82
C ASP A 525 -1.09 -1.55 12.19
N VAL A 526 -1.32 -1.56 10.88
CA VAL A 526 -1.82 -0.44 10.04
C VAL A 526 -3.09 0.23 10.59
N GLY A 527 -3.97 -0.51 11.26
CA GLY A 527 -5.14 0.06 11.95
C GLY A 527 -4.74 0.97 13.12
N GLY A 528 -4.01 0.42 14.08
CA GLY A 528 -3.49 1.16 15.23
C GLY A 528 -2.51 2.28 14.87
N MET A 529 -1.67 2.08 13.85
CA MET A 529 -0.81 3.13 13.29
C MET A 529 -1.63 4.30 12.71
N HIS A 530 -2.83 4.05 12.18
CA HIS A 530 -3.74 5.10 11.73
C HIS A 530 -4.46 5.78 12.91
N ALA A 531 -4.79 5.04 13.96
CA ALA A 531 -5.43 5.55 15.17
C ALA A 531 -4.51 6.40 16.06
N ALA A 532 -3.23 6.03 16.18
CA ALA A 532 -2.24 6.73 17.00
C ALA A 532 -1.93 8.16 16.51
N VAL A 533 -1.58 9.07 17.43
CA VAL A 533 -1.11 10.42 17.08
C VAL A 533 0.38 10.45 16.76
N GLY A 534 1.15 9.46 17.25
CA GLY A 534 2.56 9.26 16.92
C GLY A 534 2.98 7.79 17.08
N ILE A 535 4.09 7.42 16.44
CA ILE A 535 4.63 6.06 16.40
C ILE A 535 6.10 6.06 16.83
N LEU A 536 6.49 5.09 17.67
CA LEU A 536 7.87 4.86 18.10
C LEU A 536 8.26 3.39 17.85
N THR A 537 9.39 3.15 17.17
CA THR A 537 9.96 1.80 17.00
C THR A 537 11.40 1.68 17.45
N ALA A 538 11.73 0.52 18.05
CA ALA A 538 13.09 0.18 18.48
C ALA A 538 14.01 -0.12 17.29
N ARG A 539 13.48 -0.77 16.26
CA ARG A 539 14.17 -1.12 15.00
C ARG A 539 13.62 -0.35 13.80
N GLY A 540 14.25 -0.54 12.64
CA GLY A 540 13.81 0.00 11.35
C GLY A 540 14.45 1.34 10.97
N GLY A 541 15.13 1.36 9.82
CA GLY A 541 15.71 2.57 9.22
C GLY A 541 14.68 3.59 8.71
N MET A 542 15.16 4.62 8.04
CA MET A 542 14.33 5.67 7.43
C MET A 542 13.43 5.16 6.29
N THR A 543 13.74 3.99 5.72
CA THR A 543 12.93 3.29 4.71
C THR A 543 12.03 2.18 5.28
N SER A 544 12.02 1.97 6.60
CA SER A 544 11.20 0.96 7.28
C SER A 544 9.68 1.15 7.11
N HIS A 545 8.91 0.10 7.39
CA HIS A 545 7.44 0.10 7.31
C HIS A 545 6.82 1.28 8.08
N ALA A 546 7.20 1.46 9.35
CA ALA A 546 6.74 2.56 10.19
C ALA A 546 7.01 3.93 9.54
N ALA A 547 8.24 4.14 9.09
CA ALA A 547 8.69 5.39 8.50
C ALA A 547 7.96 5.73 7.19
N VAL A 548 7.79 4.75 6.29
CA VAL A 548 7.12 4.94 4.99
C VAL A 548 5.61 5.18 5.16
N VAL A 549 4.95 4.41 6.02
CA VAL A 549 3.50 4.53 6.26
C VAL A 549 3.18 5.82 7.02
N ALA A 550 3.95 6.17 8.06
CA ALA A 550 3.73 7.40 8.82
C ALA A 550 3.89 8.67 7.95
N ARG A 551 4.93 8.74 7.10
CA ARG A 551 5.08 9.84 6.11
C ARG A 551 3.91 9.89 5.12
N GLY A 552 3.36 8.74 4.74
CA GLY A 552 2.18 8.64 3.87
C GLY A 552 0.91 9.24 4.46
N TRP A 553 0.80 9.32 5.78
CA TRP A 553 -0.32 9.97 6.48
C TRP A 553 0.03 11.34 7.09
N GLY A 554 1.31 11.64 7.31
CA GLY A 554 1.75 12.86 7.99
C GLY A 554 1.85 12.75 9.51
N LYS A 555 1.81 11.54 10.05
CA LYS A 555 1.94 11.30 11.49
C LYS A 555 3.40 11.43 11.92
N CYS A 556 3.60 11.90 13.15
CA CYS A 556 4.91 11.89 13.79
C CYS A 556 5.41 10.45 13.95
N CYS A 557 6.64 10.17 13.53
CA CYS A 557 7.29 8.87 13.72
C CYS A 557 8.76 9.04 14.10
N VAL A 558 9.19 8.27 15.08
CA VAL A 558 10.60 8.06 15.43
C VAL A 558 10.88 6.56 15.28
N SER A 559 11.85 6.16 14.47
CA SER A 559 12.17 4.73 14.23
C SER A 559 13.62 4.40 14.58
N GLY A 560 13.97 3.11 14.67
CA GLY A 560 15.34 2.67 14.90
C GLY A 560 15.95 3.18 16.20
N CYS A 561 15.13 3.41 17.24
CA CYS A 561 15.58 3.92 18.53
C CYS A 561 16.21 2.78 19.35
N SER A 562 17.49 2.50 19.12
CA SER A 562 18.22 1.37 19.72
C SER A 562 18.28 1.36 21.25
N ASP A 563 18.06 2.51 21.88
CA ASP A 563 18.12 2.69 23.34
C ASP A 563 16.87 2.16 24.06
N ILE A 564 15.81 1.82 23.30
CA ILE A 564 14.56 1.30 23.87
C ILE A 564 14.43 -0.22 23.73
N ARG A 565 13.88 -0.85 24.78
CA ARG A 565 13.43 -2.24 24.75
C ARG A 565 11.94 -2.30 25.06
N VAL A 566 11.17 -2.88 24.15
CA VAL A 566 9.74 -3.12 24.31
C VAL A 566 9.51 -4.50 24.92
N ASP A 567 8.58 -4.60 25.86
CA ASP A 567 8.05 -5.87 26.37
C ASP A 567 6.53 -5.89 26.19
N ASP A 568 6.09 -6.49 25.08
CA ASP A 568 4.67 -6.58 24.69
C ASP A 568 3.84 -7.40 25.69
N ALA A 569 4.45 -8.35 26.40
CA ALA A 569 3.76 -9.23 27.35
C ALA A 569 3.58 -8.56 28.72
N ALA A 570 4.55 -7.75 29.15
CA ALA A 570 4.44 -6.90 30.33
C ALA A 570 3.65 -5.60 30.07
N LYS A 571 3.46 -5.21 28.78
CA LYS A 571 2.98 -3.88 28.35
C LYS A 571 3.83 -2.75 28.94
N VAL A 572 5.15 -2.86 28.74
CA VAL A 572 6.17 -1.96 29.30
C VAL A 572 7.23 -1.57 28.25
N LEU A 573 7.65 -0.31 28.31
CA LEU A 573 8.78 0.25 27.59
C LEU A 573 9.93 0.53 28.56
N TYR A 574 11.10 -0.08 28.31
CA TYR A 574 12.34 0.17 29.04
C TYR A 574 13.24 1.12 28.25
N VAL A 575 13.80 2.13 28.92
CA VAL A 575 14.73 3.12 28.35
C VAL A 575 15.88 3.33 29.33
N GLY A 576 16.93 2.53 29.18
CA GLY A 576 17.93 2.35 30.25
C GLY A 576 17.26 1.88 31.55
N ASP A 577 17.54 2.56 32.66
CA ASP A 577 16.92 2.30 33.97
C ASP A 577 15.46 2.79 34.08
N LYS A 578 14.94 3.52 33.09
CA LYS A 578 13.57 4.06 33.13
C LYS A 578 12.55 3.04 32.62
N VAL A 579 11.44 2.94 33.34
CA VAL A 579 10.30 2.07 33.04
C VAL A 579 9.09 2.94 32.74
N ILE A 580 8.43 2.71 31.62
CA ILE A 580 7.25 3.46 31.15
C ILE A 580 6.16 2.43 30.85
N SER A 581 4.98 2.61 31.46
CA SER A 581 3.88 1.65 31.42
C SER A 581 2.82 2.03 30.40
N GLU A 582 1.94 1.10 30.05
CA GLU A 582 0.75 1.43 29.26
C GLU A 582 -0.09 2.50 29.96
N GLY A 583 -0.49 3.53 29.21
CA GLY A 583 -1.20 4.70 29.73
C GLY A 583 -0.32 5.87 30.16
N ASP A 584 1.01 5.70 30.32
CA ASP A 584 1.90 6.82 30.65
C ASP A 584 2.01 7.82 29.50
N TRP A 585 2.17 9.12 29.83
CA TRP A 585 2.28 10.18 28.83
C TRP A 585 3.68 10.24 28.23
N LEU A 586 3.74 10.20 26.90
CA LEU A 586 4.96 10.33 26.10
C LEU A 586 4.75 11.39 25.02
N SER A 587 5.81 12.14 24.71
CA SER A 587 5.86 13.10 23.62
C SER A 587 6.97 12.70 22.64
N LEU A 588 6.71 12.79 21.34
CA LEU A 588 7.65 12.46 20.28
C LEU A 588 7.88 13.68 19.38
N ASN A 589 9.14 13.99 19.08
CA ASN A 589 9.51 14.94 18.03
C ASN A 589 10.06 14.18 16.82
N GLY A 590 9.19 13.87 15.86
CA GLY A 590 9.57 13.16 14.64
C GLY A 590 10.44 13.99 13.69
N SER A 591 10.65 15.28 13.96
CA SER A 591 11.53 16.17 13.19
C SER A 591 12.99 16.12 13.69
N THR A 592 13.22 15.78 14.96
CA THR A 592 14.55 15.68 15.59
C THR A 592 14.94 14.24 15.97
N GLY A 593 13.96 13.35 16.10
CA GLY A 593 14.16 11.99 16.61
C GLY A 593 14.02 11.87 18.14
N GLU A 594 13.76 12.97 18.84
CA GLU A 594 13.73 13.01 20.31
C GLU A 594 12.49 12.30 20.88
N VAL A 595 12.72 11.36 21.81
CA VAL A 595 11.70 10.72 22.65
C VAL A 595 11.69 11.42 24.00
N ILE A 596 10.56 11.99 24.39
CA ILE A 596 10.46 12.98 25.47
C ILE A 596 9.43 12.53 26.52
N LEU A 597 9.85 12.43 27.78
CA LEU A 597 8.98 11.97 28.86
C LEU A 597 7.90 13.00 29.24
N GLY A 598 6.68 12.51 29.46
CA GLY A 598 5.54 13.30 29.89
C GLY A 598 4.83 14.04 28.76
N LYS A 599 3.83 14.83 29.14
CA LYS A 599 3.05 15.68 28.23
C LYS A 599 3.76 17.02 28.01
N GLN A 600 4.12 17.33 26.77
CA GLN A 600 4.70 18.62 26.37
C GLN A 600 3.66 19.53 25.71
N PRO A 601 3.81 20.87 25.76
CA PRO A 601 2.87 21.82 25.17
C PRO A 601 3.06 21.98 23.65
N LEU A 602 1.97 22.31 22.95
CA LEU A 602 1.89 22.30 21.49
C LEU A 602 1.40 23.65 20.95
N SER A 603 2.18 24.24 20.05
CA SER A 603 1.94 25.52 19.38
C SER A 603 1.26 25.33 18.02
N PRO A 604 0.38 26.26 17.57
CA PRO A 604 -0.01 26.35 16.17
C PRO A 604 1.22 26.66 15.27
N PRO A 605 1.31 26.07 14.08
CA PRO A 605 2.46 26.25 13.19
C PRO A 605 2.49 27.63 12.51
N ALA A 606 3.69 28.09 12.18
CA ALA A 606 3.91 29.36 11.48
C ALA A 606 4.01 29.15 9.95
N LEU A 607 3.08 29.76 9.20
CA LEU A 607 3.13 29.82 7.73
C LEU A 607 4.30 30.72 7.28
N SER A 608 5.23 30.21 6.47
CA SER A 608 6.35 31.00 5.94
C SER A 608 7.05 30.36 4.72
N GLY A 609 7.76 31.18 3.93
CA GLY A 609 8.71 30.72 2.92
C GLY A 609 8.07 30.16 1.64
N ASP A 610 8.55 29.00 1.17
CA ASP A 610 8.08 28.37 -0.08
C ASP A 610 6.55 28.12 -0.08
N LEU A 611 5.89 28.02 1.09
CA LEU A 611 4.43 27.91 1.19
C LEU A 611 3.68 29.16 0.71
N GLU A 612 4.19 30.36 1.00
CA GLU A 612 3.57 31.62 0.53
C GLU A 612 3.68 31.72 -1.00
N THR A 613 4.84 31.33 -1.54
CA THR A 613 5.08 31.21 -3.00
C THR A 613 4.16 30.18 -3.65
N PHE A 614 3.90 29.05 -2.99
CA PHE A 614 2.99 28.03 -3.50
C PHE A 614 1.53 28.48 -3.46
N MET A 615 1.10 29.13 -2.36
CA MET A 615 -0.27 29.59 -2.19
C MET A 615 -0.63 30.72 -3.16
N SER A 616 0.30 31.63 -3.49
CA SER A 616 0.04 32.66 -4.50
C SER A 616 -0.22 32.05 -5.89
N TRP A 617 0.46 30.97 -6.27
CA TRP A 617 0.14 30.23 -7.51
C TRP A 617 -1.24 29.57 -7.46
N ALA A 618 -1.66 29.06 -6.28
CA ALA A 618 -3.01 28.51 -6.11
C ALA A 618 -4.08 29.62 -6.20
N ASP A 619 -3.79 30.81 -5.66
CA ASP A 619 -4.65 32.00 -5.73
C ASP A 619 -4.76 32.56 -7.17
N GLU A 620 -3.67 32.60 -7.93
CA GLU A 620 -3.67 32.99 -9.36
C GLU A 620 -4.44 32.00 -10.26
N ILE A 621 -4.46 30.71 -9.89
CA ILE A 621 -5.06 29.65 -10.71
C ILE A 621 -6.55 29.41 -10.39
N ARG A 622 -7.01 29.69 -9.15
CA ARG A 622 -8.38 29.41 -8.73
C ARG A 622 -9.39 30.45 -9.24
N VAL A 623 -10.60 29.97 -9.54
CA VAL A 623 -11.75 30.81 -9.95
C VAL A 623 -12.72 31.07 -8.80
N LEU A 624 -12.78 30.15 -7.81
CA LEU A 624 -13.60 30.31 -6.63
C LEU A 624 -12.89 31.20 -5.61
N LYS A 625 -13.63 32.16 -5.02
CA LYS A 625 -13.20 32.92 -3.85
C LYS A 625 -13.27 32.06 -2.59
N VAL A 626 -12.29 32.20 -1.70
CA VAL A 626 -12.26 31.48 -0.42
C VAL A 626 -12.71 32.43 0.69
N MET A 627 -13.89 32.18 1.23
CA MET A 627 -14.45 32.90 2.37
C MET A 627 -14.37 32.02 3.63
N ALA A 628 -14.27 32.66 4.79
CA ALA A 628 -14.24 31.95 6.07
C ALA A 628 -15.60 31.94 6.78
N ASN A 629 -15.76 30.97 7.70
CA ASN A 629 -16.82 30.99 8.69
C ASN A 629 -16.17 31.44 10.01
N ALA A 630 -16.50 32.64 10.49
CA ALA A 630 -15.85 33.22 11.67
C ALA A 630 -16.87 34.00 12.51
N ASP A 631 -16.88 33.71 13.81
CA ASP A 631 -17.93 34.17 14.73
C ASP A 631 -17.38 35.17 15.78
N THR A 632 -16.04 35.35 15.84
CA THR A 632 -15.33 36.34 16.68
C THR A 632 -14.39 37.23 15.85
N PRO A 633 -13.99 38.42 16.34
CA PRO A 633 -12.94 39.24 15.73
C PRO A 633 -11.59 38.52 15.58
N GLU A 634 -11.24 37.68 16.56
CA GLU A 634 -10.00 36.92 16.61
C GLU A 634 -9.99 35.81 15.54
N ASP A 635 -11.10 35.08 15.37
CA ASP A 635 -11.29 34.12 14.29
C ASP A 635 -11.23 34.81 12.92
N ALA A 636 -11.87 35.98 12.79
CA ALA A 636 -11.91 36.73 11.53
C ALA A 636 -10.52 37.25 11.13
N LEU A 637 -9.71 37.70 12.10
CA LEU A 637 -8.31 38.08 11.86
C LEU A 637 -7.46 36.86 11.50
N THR A 638 -7.61 35.75 12.23
CA THR A 638 -6.88 34.49 11.97
C THR A 638 -7.20 33.94 10.58
N ALA A 639 -8.49 33.92 10.20
CA ALA A 639 -8.94 33.53 8.87
C ALA A 639 -8.36 34.43 7.77
N ARG A 640 -8.30 35.75 7.99
CA ARG A 640 -7.71 36.70 7.05
C ARG A 640 -6.20 36.50 6.90
N ASN A 641 -5.49 36.20 7.99
CA ASN A 641 -4.07 35.86 7.95
C ASN A 641 -3.82 34.55 7.18
N ASN A 642 -4.78 33.62 7.21
CA ASN A 642 -4.79 32.39 6.40
C ASN A 642 -5.33 32.59 4.96
N GLY A 643 -5.45 33.82 4.48
CA GLY A 643 -5.80 34.15 3.08
C GLY A 643 -7.30 34.27 2.77
N ALA A 644 -8.20 34.26 3.76
CA ALA A 644 -9.63 34.43 3.51
C ALA A 644 -9.98 35.82 2.97
N GLU A 645 -10.75 35.86 1.87
CA GLU A 645 -11.16 37.09 1.17
C GLU A 645 -12.33 37.83 1.84
N GLY A 646 -12.90 37.25 2.90
CA GLY A 646 -14.07 37.77 3.61
C GLY A 646 -14.74 36.69 4.46
N ILE A 647 -15.82 37.06 5.13
CA ILE A 647 -16.62 36.14 5.94
C ILE A 647 -17.87 35.73 5.15
N GLY A 648 -18.01 34.44 4.89
CA GLY A 648 -19.15 33.84 4.19
C GLY A 648 -20.29 33.43 5.13
N LEU A 649 -19.97 33.21 6.41
CA LEU A 649 -20.94 32.94 7.47
C LEU A 649 -20.41 33.47 8.81
N CYS A 650 -21.24 34.25 9.50
CA CYS A 650 -21.04 34.65 10.88
C CYS A 650 -22.31 34.26 11.65
N ARG A 651 -22.17 33.40 12.67
CA ARG A 651 -23.28 32.85 13.46
C ARG A 651 -23.50 33.72 14.70
N THR A 652 -24.54 34.54 14.63
CA THR A 652 -24.96 35.41 15.74
C THR A 652 -25.24 34.63 17.03
N GLU A 653 -25.66 33.37 16.94
CA GLU A 653 -25.94 32.47 18.07
C GLU A 653 -24.70 32.29 18.95
N HIS A 654 -23.52 32.12 18.34
CA HIS A 654 -22.25 31.94 19.04
C HIS A 654 -21.83 33.20 19.82
N MET A 655 -22.23 34.40 19.35
CA MET A 655 -21.95 35.66 20.05
C MET A 655 -22.68 35.78 21.39
N PHE A 656 -23.77 35.02 21.62
CA PHE A 656 -24.50 34.99 22.89
C PHE A 656 -23.93 33.95 23.87
N PHE A 657 -23.32 32.86 23.38
CA PHE A 657 -22.71 31.83 24.25
C PHE A 657 -21.33 32.23 24.81
N ALA A 658 -20.77 33.38 24.39
CA ALA A 658 -19.42 33.81 24.77
C ALA A 658 -19.25 34.22 26.25
N SER A 659 -20.32 34.48 26.99
CA SER A 659 -20.26 34.69 28.44
C SER A 659 -21.61 34.46 29.14
N ASP A 660 -21.58 34.07 30.42
CA ASP A 660 -22.78 33.87 31.24
C ASP A 660 -23.76 35.07 31.22
N ASP A 661 -23.25 36.29 31.15
CA ASP A 661 -24.08 37.50 31.14
C ASP A 661 -24.78 37.75 29.80
N ARG A 662 -24.24 37.21 28.70
CA ARG A 662 -24.95 37.18 27.40
C ARG A 662 -25.92 36.01 27.33
N ILE A 663 -25.59 34.86 27.92
CA ILE A 663 -26.49 33.71 28.06
C ILE A 663 -27.73 34.06 28.89
N LYS A 664 -27.60 34.92 29.92
CA LYS A 664 -28.72 35.45 30.73
C LYS A 664 -29.56 36.53 30.02
N ALA A 665 -29.13 37.02 28.86
CA ALA A 665 -29.77 38.14 28.15
C ALA A 665 -30.66 37.70 26.97
N VAL A 666 -30.84 36.38 26.79
CA VAL A 666 -31.61 35.72 25.72
C VAL A 666 -32.60 34.73 26.34
#